data_AF-A0A966CX66-F1
#
_entry.id   AF-A0A966CX66-F1
#
_cell.length_a   1.000
_cell.length_b   1.000
_cell.length_c   1.000
_cell.angle_alpha   90.00
_cell.angle_beta   90.00
_cell.angle_gamma   90.00
#
_symmetry.space_group_name_H-M   'P 1'
#
loop_
_entity.id
_entity.type
_entity.pdbx_description
1 polymer ?
#
loop_
_entity_poly.entity_id
_entity_poly.type
_entity_poly.pdbx_seq_one_letter_code
_entity_poly.pdbx_strand_id
1 'polypeptide(L)'
;MTNQPPPSCGIQTLRREHIVRHEALLRDGFAAFVPHTSTSLHFPRAVSEGFLDRDGSPRAPILEGEVLHIPLAVGRRLMAVMALDGVQPDRARPILPVLPALADLLLERVALIRQAQTDPLTGLTNAHYFQELVAGEIRHILDCILPGSAAGTDCSMSGFSASFALLAVNLNRFRPLNTTYGHAFGDRILAGVAESLLTCIPVQATPARLEKDTFTVLWPQASPGKALVLAEEIRENIGRLRIEYPLSGEPVTVSASIGVTCYPQDLTGRQLRHPVREQTRSILYKACRTVAAARAQSGSGVLAFPRILTEGGLILETLPLGRLVVNLGRSVDVREGQRFLVWSSAGGTDTELIRDGQNRVVGRYPSMPKAEISIIEVQDEISIAELLTLTDPSWPVGPGDHLTLQDEHETGFPAVCEDTARILLPGRDTLTGLFTYRGFLEKWTRSRERTETCTLMLVRLDNPALDPRLQQPSALEGLVESLHRLAVEIYGKGLLGGRYCQDGMILFVPAELRKVSNLARDFVFAASERHQAGLTIGCAGFPFLSFARSDLVENVRKALEHAFLLEAPRIAAFDSTTLTISADRYFARGDLFLAMEEYKLALAANEDNILAANSLGICLARLGRLSEARSRFAGILGRDAENLMALYNLGCTCLRLGDLEEAQLSFRRCLNLDPRHIYAILRLGQMAEQGGDTVLAESHYRRAGELDERVAHRHLGRLALKEGKTEKARSHLHAAVVANPMDAASLHLLARIYLDRGDDPEMAESFARQSVYLNPGKVAYWDELARSLDTQGRTGEAAQARSRADSLG
;
A
#
# COMPACT_ATOMS: atom_id res chain seq x y z
N MET A 1 -40.90 -2.60 -26.79
CA MET A 1 -41.51 -1.38 -27.37
C MET A 1 -40.46 -0.28 -27.37
N THR A 2 -40.23 0.28 -28.56
CA THR A 2 -39.41 1.47 -28.92
C THR A 2 -37.98 1.58 -28.34
N ASN A 3 -37.01 1.11 -29.14
CA ASN A 3 -35.63 1.61 -29.19
C ASN A 3 -35.63 3.09 -29.59
N GLN A 4 -35.85 4.00 -28.63
CA GLN A 4 -35.44 5.38 -28.80
C GLN A 4 -34.16 5.59 -27.97
N PRO A 5 -33.07 6.15 -28.56
CA PRO A 5 -32.00 6.70 -27.74
C PRO A 5 -32.60 7.73 -26.78
N PRO A 6 -31.99 7.98 -25.59
CA PRO A 6 -32.45 9.06 -24.73
C PRO A 6 -32.58 10.33 -25.57
N PRO A 7 -33.67 11.09 -25.41
CA PRO A 7 -33.98 12.15 -26.35
C PRO A 7 -32.85 13.17 -26.30
N SER A 8 -32.12 13.30 -27.41
CA SER A 8 -31.15 14.36 -27.64
C SER A 8 -31.77 15.68 -27.18
N CYS A 9 -31.04 16.49 -26.40
CA CYS A 9 -31.44 17.78 -25.82
C CYS A 9 -31.80 18.84 -26.89
N GLY A 10 -32.83 18.58 -27.70
CA GLY A 10 -33.43 19.51 -28.62
C GLY A 10 -34.67 20.16 -28.01
N ILE A 11 -35.21 21.15 -28.73
CA ILE A 11 -36.41 21.91 -28.32
C ILE A 11 -37.59 21.00 -27.92
N GLN A 12 -37.71 19.81 -28.51
CA GLN A 12 -38.75 18.81 -28.21
C GLN A 12 -38.70 18.23 -26.78
N THR A 13 -37.59 18.38 -26.07
CA THR A 13 -37.41 17.86 -24.70
C THR A 13 -37.83 18.87 -23.61
N LEU A 14 -38.23 20.08 -24.00
CA LEU A 14 -38.67 21.13 -23.06
C LEU A 14 -39.91 20.69 -22.27
N ARG A 15 -39.93 21.10 -21.00
CA ARG A 15 -41.02 20.87 -20.04
C ARG A 15 -41.44 22.22 -19.48
N ARG A 16 -42.68 22.32 -18.99
CA ARG A 16 -43.24 23.56 -18.44
C ARG A 16 -42.36 24.17 -17.33
N GLU A 17 -41.75 23.32 -16.50
CA GLU A 17 -40.80 23.74 -15.45
C GLU A 17 -39.60 24.55 -15.98
N HIS A 18 -39.12 24.24 -17.19
CA HIS A 18 -38.00 24.96 -17.80
C HIS A 18 -38.41 26.37 -18.24
N ILE A 19 -39.66 26.55 -18.63
CA ILE A 19 -40.21 27.86 -19.00
C ILE A 19 -40.36 28.72 -17.76
N VAL A 20 -40.86 28.16 -16.66
CA VAL A 20 -40.94 28.86 -15.37
C VAL A 20 -39.55 29.33 -14.92
N ARG A 21 -38.54 28.46 -14.95
CA ARG A 21 -37.17 28.82 -14.54
C ARG A 21 -36.52 29.91 -15.40
N HIS A 22 -36.95 30.06 -16.65
CA HIS A 22 -36.39 31.02 -17.61
C HIS A 22 -37.38 32.15 -17.95
N GLU A 23 -38.37 32.41 -17.09
CA GLU A 23 -39.37 33.46 -17.31
C GLU A 23 -38.73 34.83 -17.52
N ALA A 24 -37.69 35.16 -16.76
CA ALA A 24 -36.95 36.41 -16.91
C ALA A 24 -36.33 36.55 -18.31
N LEU A 25 -35.76 35.47 -18.86
CA LEU A 25 -35.19 35.48 -20.21
C LEU A 25 -36.27 35.69 -21.28
N LEU A 26 -37.43 35.07 -21.11
CA LEU A 26 -38.57 35.25 -22.01
C LEU A 26 -39.10 36.68 -21.94
N ARG A 27 -39.31 37.20 -20.72
CA ARG A 27 -39.72 38.59 -20.47
C ARG A 27 -38.77 39.58 -21.12
N ASP A 28 -37.49 39.48 -20.82
CA ASP A 28 -36.47 40.41 -21.32
C ASP A 28 -36.33 40.30 -22.85
N GLY A 29 -36.50 39.09 -23.39
CA GLY A 29 -36.55 38.82 -24.82
C GLY A 29 -37.70 39.51 -25.53
N PHE A 30 -38.92 39.46 -24.97
CA PHE A 30 -40.07 40.17 -25.53
C PHE A 30 -40.02 41.68 -25.29
N ALA A 31 -39.48 42.13 -24.15
CA ALA A 31 -39.34 43.55 -23.82
C ALA A 31 -38.48 44.32 -24.83
N ALA A 32 -37.51 43.64 -25.46
CA ALA A 32 -36.66 44.23 -26.49
C ALA A 32 -37.44 44.61 -27.78
N PHE A 33 -38.57 43.96 -28.06
CA PHE A 33 -39.35 44.16 -29.29
C PHE A 33 -40.73 44.80 -29.05
N VAL A 34 -41.34 44.52 -27.90
CA VAL A 34 -42.65 45.04 -27.52
C VAL A 34 -42.52 45.72 -26.17
N PRO A 35 -42.50 47.06 -26.11
CA PRO A 35 -42.58 47.80 -24.86
C PRO A 35 -43.88 47.48 -24.14
N HIS A 36 -43.81 47.11 -22.86
CA HIS A 36 -44.94 46.70 -22.02
C HIS A 36 -44.65 47.05 -20.55
N THR A 37 -45.69 47.07 -19.70
CA THR A 37 -45.59 47.44 -18.29
C THR A 37 -45.39 46.24 -17.37
N SER A 38 -46.03 45.11 -17.67
CA SER A 38 -45.90 43.89 -16.88
C SER A 38 -46.04 42.63 -17.73
N THR A 39 -45.56 41.50 -17.19
CA THR A 39 -45.62 40.19 -17.85
C THR A 39 -46.15 39.13 -16.92
N SER A 40 -47.00 38.25 -17.43
CA SER A 40 -47.45 37.06 -16.72
C SER A 40 -47.36 35.81 -17.60
N LEU A 41 -46.98 34.69 -16.97
CA LEU A 41 -46.89 33.39 -17.63
C LEU A 41 -48.07 32.49 -17.21
N HIS A 42 -48.88 32.08 -18.18
CA HIS A 42 -50.08 31.27 -17.96
C HIS A 42 -49.90 29.86 -18.52
N PHE A 43 -50.36 28.85 -17.77
CA PHE A 43 -50.30 27.44 -18.17
C PHE A 43 -51.71 26.86 -18.34
N PRO A 44 -52.26 26.87 -19.57
CA PRO A 44 -53.61 26.38 -19.83
C PRO A 44 -53.76 24.90 -19.47
N ARG A 45 -54.90 24.56 -18.84
CA ARG A 45 -55.23 23.19 -18.40
C ARG A 45 -55.91 22.37 -19.50
N ALA A 46 -56.52 23.01 -20.51
CA ALA A 46 -57.17 22.36 -21.66
C ALA A 46 -56.74 22.98 -22.99
N VAL A 47 -56.66 22.16 -24.05
CA VAL A 47 -56.31 22.53 -25.45
C VAL A 47 -57.31 23.54 -26.04
N SER A 48 -58.52 23.63 -25.47
CA SER A 48 -59.67 24.38 -25.97
C SER A 48 -59.70 25.89 -25.63
N GLU A 49 -58.67 26.47 -25.03
CA GLU A 49 -58.64 27.90 -24.65
C GLU A 49 -58.39 28.87 -25.83
N GLY A 50 -58.63 28.45 -27.07
CA GLY A 50 -58.61 29.35 -28.24
C GLY A 50 -57.23 29.77 -28.73
N PHE A 51 -56.15 29.23 -28.17
CA PHE A 51 -54.74 29.49 -28.54
C PHE A 51 -54.13 28.44 -29.49
N LEU A 52 -54.90 27.45 -29.92
CA LEU A 52 -54.54 26.45 -30.91
C LEU A 52 -55.62 26.42 -32.01
N ASP A 53 -55.21 26.29 -33.28
CA ASP A 53 -56.13 26.10 -34.40
C ASP A 53 -56.72 24.68 -34.40
N ARG A 54 -57.76 24.45 -35.22
CA ARG A 54 -58.44 23.15 -35.33
C ARG A 54 -57.50 21.99 -35.73
N ASP A 55 -56.40 22.29 -36.39
CA ASP A 55 -55.38 21.33 -36.83
C ASP A 55 -54.28 21.09 -35.77
N GLY A 56 -54.38 21.74 -34.60
CA GLY A 56 -53.44 21.64 -33.49
C GLY A 56 -52.18 22.49 -33.63
N SER A 57 -52.13 23.41 -34.59
CA SER A 57 -51.07 24.43 -34.70
C SER A 57 -51.29 25.56 -33.68
N PRO A 58 -50.22 26.17 -33.12
CA PRO A 58 -50.34 27.37 -32.31
C PRO A 58 -50.99 28.50 -33.13
N ARG A 59 -52.03 29.10 -32.56
CA ARG A 59 -52.74 30.22 -33.17
C ARG A 59 -51.86 31.47 -33.17
N ALA A 60 -52.11 32.40 -34.10
CA ALA A 60 -51.42 33.69 -34.10
C ALA A 60 -51.63 34.44 -32.76
N PRO A 61 -50.65 35.27 -32.33
CA PRO A 61 -50.76 36.04 -31.09
C PRO A 61 -51.99 36.94 -31.10
N ILE A 62 -52.68 37.01 -29.96
CA ILE A 62 -53.97 37.68 -29.84
C ILE A 62 -53.78 38.98 -29.06
N LEU A 63 -54.11 40.11 -29.69
CA LEU A 63 -54.11 41.43 -29.05
C LEU A 63 -55.55 41.80 -28.65
N GLU A 64 -55.83 41.82 -27.35
CA GLU A 64 -57.12 42.18 -26.76
C GLU A 64 -56.96 43.47 -25.94
N GLY A 65 -57.36 44.61 -26.52
CA GLY A 65 -57.14 45.92 -25.90
C GLY A 65 -55.65 46.25 -25.80
N GLU A 66 -55.15 46.39 -24.57
CA GLU A 66 -53.73 46.64 -24.26
C GLU A 66 -52.96 45.37 -23.83
N VAL A 67 -53.61 44.19 -23.86
CA VAL A 67 -52.99 42.91 -23.47
C VAL A 67 -52.68 42.07 -24.71
N LEU A 68 -51.43 41.63 -24.82
CA LEU A 68 -50.94 40.80 -25.91
C LEU A 68 -50.63 39.38 -25.41
N HIS A 69 -51.36 38.40 -25.91
CA HIS A 69 -51.18 36.98 -25.59
C HIS A 69 -50.33 36.29 -26.65
N ILE A 70 -49.18 35.77 -26.25
CA ILE A 70 -48.21 35.09 -27.11
C ILE A 70 -48.17 33.60 -26.74
N PRO A 71 -48.64 32.69 -27.60
CA PRO A 71 -48.55 31.27 -27.34
C PRO A 71 -47.10 30.78 -27.49
N LEU A 72 -46.59 30.10 -26.46
CA LEU A 72 -45.28 29.44 -26.45
C LEU A 72 -45.50 27.95 -26.74
N ALA A 73 -45.22 27.51 -27.96
CA ALA A 73 -45.45 26.13 -28.39
C ALA A 73 -44.18 25.47 -28.92
N VAL A 74 -44.06 24.15 -28.71
CA VAL A 74 -43.02 23.33 -29.33
C VAL A 74 -43.70 22.34 -30.27
N GLY A 75 -43.57 22.58 -31.58
CA GLY A 75 -44.35 21.86 -32.58
C GLY A 75 -45.85 22.05 -32.37
N ARG A 76 -46.59 20.96 -32.12
CA ARG A 76 -48.05 20.99 -31.85
C ARG A 76 -48.41 21.05 -30.36
N ARG A 77 -47.42 21.17 -29.48
CA ARG A 77 -47.61 21.10 -28.02
C ARG A 77 -47.51 22.50 -27.41
N LEU A 78 -48.64 23.07 -26.99
CA LEU A 78 -48.67 24.34 -26.27
C LEU A 78 -48.05 24.18 -24.87
N MET A 79 -46.97 24.90 -24.62
CA MET A 79 -46.23 24.84 -23.36
C MET A 79 -46.79 25.82 -22.34
N ALA A 80 -46.94 27.08 -22.74
CA ALA A 80 -47.44 28.19 -21.93
C ALA A 80 -47.99 29.29 -22.84
N VAL A 81 -48.65 30.28 -22.26
CA VAL A 81 -49.04 31.54 -22.92
C VAL A 81 -48.42 32.67 -22.12
N MET A 82 -47.63 33.53 -22.78
CA MET A 82 -47.08 34.72 -22.17
C MET A 82 -48.01 35.90 -22.47
N ALA A 83 -48.54 36.53 -21.42
CA ALA A 83 -49.35 37.73 -21.53
C ALA A 83 -48.48 38.95 -21.21
N LEU A 84 -48.45 39.91 -22.13
CA LEU A 84 -47.79 41.20 -21.96
C LEU A 84 -48.88 42.26 -21.77
N ASP A 85 -48.85 42.97 -20.65
CA ASP A 85 -49.83 44.02 -20.30
C ASP A 85 -49.27 45.43 -20.58
N GLY A 86 -50.15 46.39 -20.87
CA GLY A 86 -49.78 47.77 -21.18
C GLY A 86 -49.10 47.96 -22.55
N VAL A 87 -49.47 47.13 -23.53
CA VAL A 87 -48.91 47.17 -24.89
C VAL A 87 -49.65 48.21 -25.74
N GLN A 88 -48.92 49.11 -26.40
CA GLN A 88 -49.51 50.10 -27.33
C GLN A 88 -49.99 49.42 -28.62
N PRO A 89 -51.31 49.42 -28.94
CA PRO A 89 -51.86 48.65 -30.06
C PRO A 89 -51.28 49.05 -31.43
N ASP A 90 -51.06 50.35 -31.64
CA ASP A 90 -50.56 50.89 -32.90
C ASP A 90 -49.11 50.46 -33.21
N ARG A 91 -48.32 50.20 -32.16
CA ARG A 91 -46.94 49.72 -32.29
C ARG A 91 -46.83 48.20 -32.35
N ALA A 92 -47.77 47.48 -31.73
CA ALA A 92 -47.76 46.01 -31.69
C ALA A 92 -48.33 45.37 -32.96
N ARG A 93 -49.38 45.95 -33.56
CA ARG A 93 -50.07 45.41 -34.76
C ARG A 93 -49.12 45.05 -35.92
N PRO A 94 -48.11 45.86 -36.29
CA PRO A 94 -47.17 45.51 -37.36
C PRO A 94 -46.26 44.32 -37.05
N ILE A 95 -46.01 44.05 -35.76
CA ILE A 95 -45.04 43.04 -35.29
C ILE A 95 -45.72 41.69 -35.02
N LEU A 96 -47.06 41.66 -34.88
CA LEU A 96 -47.86 40.45 -34.63
C LEU A 96 -47.47 39.24 -35.51
N PRO A 97 -47.21 39.37 -36.83
CA PRO A 97 -46.83 38.22 -37.66
C PRO A 97 -45.45 37.62 -37.33
N VAL A 98 -44.56 38.39 -36.71
CA VAL A 98 -43.16 37.99 -36.41
C VAL A 98 -43.02 37.41 -35.00
N LEU A 99 -43.92 37.76 -34.09
CA LEU A 99 -43.89 37.31 -32.69
C LEU A 99 -43.86 35.78 -32.49
N PRO A 100 -44.53 34.94 -33.32
CA PRO A 100 -44.38 33.48 -33.21
C PRO A 100 -42.95 33.02 -33.49
N ALA A 101 -42.30 33.57 -34.51
CA ALA A 101 -40.90 33.25 -34.82
C ALA A 101 -39.96 33.70 -33.69
N LEU A 102 -40.26 34.85 -33.05
CA LEU A 102 -39.53 35.30 -31.87
C LEU A 102 -39.73 34.35 -30.68
N ALA A 103 -40.97 33.90 -30.44
CA ALA A 103 -41.28 32.92 -29.40
C ALA A 103 -40.53 31.60 -29.64
N ASP A 104 -40.49 31.12 -30.87
CA ASP A 104 -39.75 29.92 -31.26
C ASP A 104 -38.24 30.09 -31.01
N LEU A 105 -37.65 31.23 -31.40
CA LEU A 105 -36.24 31.54 -31.16
C LEU A 105 -35.92 31.63 -29.66
N LEU A 106 -36.80 32.21 -28.85
CA LEU A 106 -36.62 32.29 -27.40
C LEU A 106 -36.73 30.92 -26.73
N LEU A 107 -37.65 30.06 -27.19
CA LEU A 107 -37.73 28.67 -26.74
C LEU A 107 -36.54 27.83 -27.20
N GLU A 108 -36.03 28.05 -28.42
CA GLU A 108 -34.80 27.44 -28.91
C GLU A 108 -33.60 27.88 -28.07
N ARG A 109 -33.52 29.18 -27.70
CA ARG A 109 -32.52 29.69 -26.78
C ARG A 109 -32.60 29.01 -25.41
N VAL A 110 -33.81 28.80 -24.87
CA VAL A 110 -33.99 28.05 -23.60
C VAL A 110 -33.52 26.61 -23.75
N ALA A 111 -33.80 25.96 -24.89
CA ALA A 111 -33.32 24.61 -25.18
C ALA A 111 -31.78 24.55 -25.28
N LEU A 112 -31.16 25.53 -25.94
CA LEU A 112 -29.70 25.63 -26.07
C LEU A 112 -29.02 25.87 -24.72
N ILE A 113 -29.57 26.75 -23.87
CA ILE A 113 -29.07 26.97 -22.51
C ILE A 113 -29.12 25.67 -21.72
N ARG A 114 -30.23 24.94 -21.79
CA ARG A 114 -30.35 23.63 -21.14
C ARG A 114 -29.32 22.64 -21.68
N GLN A 115 -29.17 22.55 -22.99
CA GLN A 115 -28.18 21.66 -23.62
C GLN A 115 -26.75 22.00 -23.17
N ALA A 116 -26.45 23.28 -22.94
CA ALA A 116 -25.18 23.74 -22.39
C ALA A 116 -25.01 23.45 -20.88
N GLN A 117 -26.10 23.23 -20.15
CA GLN A 117 -26.11 23.02 -18.69
C GLN A 117 -26.35 21.56 -18.25
N THR A 118 -26.85 20.69 -19.13
CA THR A 118 -27.20 19.29 -18.79
C THR A 118 -26.34 18.26 -19.52
N ASP A 119 -26.13 17.11 -18.89
CA ASP A 119 -25.50 15.93 -19.48
C ASP A 119 -26.47 15.26 -20.48
N PRO A 120 -26.07 15.00 -21.74
CA PRO A 120 -26.97 14.50 -22.76
C PRO A 120 -27.46 13.06 -22.51
N LEU A 121 -26.72 12.25 -21.74
CA LEU A 121 -27.10 10.88 -21.44
C LEU A 121 -28.12 10.79 -20.31
N THR A 122 -27.86 11.50 -19.22
CA THR A 122 -28.62 11.39 -17.96
C THR A 122 -29.67 12.48 -17.77
N GLY A 123 -29.55 13.59 -18.51
CA GLY A 123 -30.42 14.76 -18.34
C GLY A 123 -30.20 15.55 -17.05
N LEU A 124 -29.24 15.12 -16.20
CA LEU A 124 -28.82 15.82 -15.00
C LEU A 124 -27.95 17.03 -15.35
N THR A 125 -27.65 17.88 -14.37
CA THR A 125 -26.70 18.98 -14.53
C THR A 125 -25.32 18.45 -14.93
N ASN A 126 -24.64 19.11 -15.86
CA ASN A 126 -23.28 18.76 -16.24
C ASN A 126 -22.23 19.32 -15.26
N ALA A 127 -21.00 18.80 -15.33
CA ALA A 127 -19.93 19.17 -14.41
C ALA A 127 -19.61 20.68 -14.38
N HIS A 128 -19.64 21.34 -15.55
CA HIS A 128 -19.30 22.76 -15.67
C HIS A 128 -20.32 23.63 -14.93
N TYR A 129 -21.60 23.48 -15.27
CA TYR A 129 -22.67 24.26 -14.63
C TYR A 129 -22.80 23.92 -13.14
N PHE A 130 -22.55 22.67 -12.75
CA PHE A 130 -22.53 22.28 -11.34
C PHE A 130 -21.47 23.03 -10.52
N GLN A 131 -20.25 23.20 -11.06
CA GLN A 131 -19.21 23.97 -10.39
C GLN A 131 -19.63 25.45 -10.21
N GLU A 132 -20.34 26.02 -11.18
CA GLU A 132 -20.88 27.38 -11.07
C GLU A 132 -21.94 27.49 -9.98
N LEU A 133 -22.83 26.49 -9.85
CA LEU A 133 -23.83 26.44 -8.77
C LEU A 133 -23.17 26.36 -7.39
N VAL A 134 -22.17 25.49 -7.21
CA VAL A 134 -21.42 25.39 -5.95
C VAL A 134 -20.69 26.71 -5.65
N ALA A 135 -20.06 27.34 -6.64
CA ALA A 135 -19.42 28.65 -6.48
C ALA A 135 -20.43 29.74 -6.10
N GLY A 136 -21.63 29.70 -6.67
CA GLY A 136 -22.74 30.58 -6.30
C GLY A 136 -23.13 30.42 -4.84
N GLU A 137 -23.35 29.19 -4.37
CA GLU A 137 -23.70 28.90 -2.98
C GLU A 137 -22.61 29.32 -1.99
N ILE A 138 -21.33 29.10 -2.33
CA ILE A 138 -20.21 29.60 -1.51
C ILE A 138 -20.25 31.12 -1.41
N ARG A 139 -20.52 31.83 -2.53
CA ARG A 139 -20.63 33.30 -2.52
C ARG A 139 -21.79 33.76 -1.65
N HIS A 140 -22.98 33.16 -1.79
CA HIS A 140 -24.13 33.48 -0.94
C HIS A 140 -23.80 33.29 0.55
N ILE A 141 -23.14 32.19 0.92
CA ILE A 141 -22.74 31.96 2.32
C ILE A 141 -21.71 32.99 2.79
N LEU A 142 -20.71 33.32 1.97
CA LEU A 142 -19.69 34.31 2.32
C LEU A 142 -20.30 35.72 2.46
N ASP A 143 -21.24 36.10 1.59
CA ASP A 143 -21.96 37.37 1.66
C ASP A 143 -22.82 37.46 2.94
N CYS A 144 -23.36 36.32 3.42
CA CYS A 144 -24.05 36.25 4.71
C CYS A 144 -23.10 36.35 5.92
N ILE A 145 -21.87 35.84 5.82
CA ILE A 145 -20.89 35.79 6.93
C ILE A 145 -20.06 37.08 7.04
N LEU A 146 -19.77 37.75 5.91
CA LEU A 146 -18.91 38.94 5.83
C LEU A 146 -19.73 40.15 5.34
N PRO A 147 -20.28 40.99 6.23
CA PRO A 147 -21.05 42.16 5.81
C PRO A 147 -20.12 43.21 5.19
N GLY A 148 -20.06 43.26 3.86
CA GLY A 148 -19.53 44.38 3.09
C GLY A 148 -20.54 45.51 2.93
N SER A 149 -20.15 46.62 2.28
CA SER A 149 -21.01 47.80 2.02
C SER A 149 -22.24 47.54 1.13
N ALA A 150 -22.42 46.31 0.65
CA ALA A 150 -23.59 45.85 -0.10
C ALA A 150 -24.62 45.10 0.77
N ALA A 151 -24.45 45.05 2.10
CA ALA A 151 -25.38 44.43 3.05
C ALA A 151 -26.68 45.24 3.27
N GLY A 152 -27.17 45.88 2.20
CA GLY A 152 -28.37 46.70 2.17
C GLY A 152 -29.36 46.20 1.12
N THR A 153 -29.74 44.92 1.17
CA THR A 153 -30.91 44.41 0.44
C THR A 153 -31.65 43.39 1.30
N ASP A 154 -32.83 43.83 1.74
CA ASP A 154 -33.98 43.12 2.30
C ASP A 154 -33.78 41.95 3.28
N CYS A 155 -33.97 42.28 4.57
CA CYS A 155 -34.12 41.36 5.70
C CYS A 155 -35.43 40.53 5.67
N SER A 156 -36.08 40.34 4.51
CA SER A 156 -37.36 39.62 4.40
C SER A 156 -37.21 38.12 4.13
N MET A 157 -35.99 37.61 3.93
CA MET A 157 -35.75 36.19 3.67
C MET A 157 -35.35 35.44 4.95
N SER A 158 -36.34 35.07 5.76
CA SER A 158 -36.18 34.12 6.86
C SER A 158 -35.97 32.71 6.29
N GLY A 159 -34.74 32.35 5.94
CA GLY A 159 -34.50 31.00 5.43
C GLY A 159 -33.09 30.59 5.08
N PHE A 160 -32.03 31.36 5.34
CA PHE A 160 -30.67 30.93 4.95
C PHE A 160 -29.94 30.24 6.11
N SER A 161 -29.70 28.93 5.97
CA SER A 161 -28.66 28.22 6.74
C SER A 161 -27.30 28.52 6.10
N ALA A 162 -26.31 28.91 6.90
CA ALA A 162 -24.95 29.28 6.45
C ALA A 162 -24.09 28.07 6.04
N SER A 163 -24.69 27.01 5.51
CA SER A 163 -24.00 25.78 5.13
C SER A 163 -24.70 25.05 3.99
N PHE A 164 -23.96 24.21 3.27
CA PHE A 164 -24.52 23.23 2.35
C PHE A 164 -23.79 21.91 2.48
N ALA A 165 -24.45 20.83 2.07
CA ALA A 165 -23.82 19.52 1.94
C ALA A 165 -23.63 19.17 0.46
N LEU A 166 -22.50 18.51 0.19
CA LEU A 166 -22.15 17.99 -1.10
C LEU A 166 -21.93 16.49 -0.97
N LEU A 167 -22.74 15.73 -1.69
CA LEU A 167 -22.67 14.28 -1.75
C LEU A 167 -22.03 13.89 -3.07
N ALA A 168 -20.95 13.12 -3.05
CA ALA A 168 -20.39 12.49 -4.24
C ALA A 168 -20.78 11.01 -4.22
N VAL A 169 -21.17 10.47 -5.37
CA VAL A 169 -21.70 9.12 -5.53
C VAL A 169 -20.94 8.44 -6.67
N ASN A 170 -20.24 7.34 -6.40
CA ASN A 170 -19.55 6.56 -7.43
C ASN A 170 -20.10 5.13 -7.47
N LEU A 171 -20.37 4.63 -8.69
CA LEU A 171 -20.87 3.27 -8.88
C LEU A 171 -19.76 2.23 -8.70
N ASN A 172 -19.99 1.25 -7.85
CA ASN A 172 -19.04 0.19 -7.59
C ASN A 172 -19.03 -0.81 -8.75
N ARG A 173 -17.84 -1.25 -9.16
CA ARG A 173 -17.63 -2.26 -10.24
C ARG A 173 -18.28 -1.91 -11.60
N PHE A 174 -18.52 -0.63 -11.88
CA PHE A 174 -19.11 -0.20 -13.16
C PHE A 174 -18.24 -0.55 -14.38
N ARG A 175 -16.90 -0.40 -14.28
CA ARG A 175 -15.99 -0.75 -15.38
C ARG A 175 -16.09 -2.24 -15.77
N PRO A 176 -16.00 -3.22 -14.84
CA PRO A 176 -16.31 -4.62 -15.13
C PRO A 176 -17.68 -4.83 -15.79
N LEU A 177 -18.74 -4.17 -15.29
CA LEU A 177 -20.08 -4.28 -15.87
C LEU A 177 -20.11 -3.83 -17.35
N ASN A 178 -19.44 -2.73 -17.68
CA ASN A 178 -19.32 -2.27 -19.06
C ASN A 178 -18.53 -3.25 -19.94
N THR A 179 -17.49 -3.89 -19.41
CA THR A 179 -16.74 -4.91 -20.14
C THR A 179 -17.59 -6.15 -20.40
N THR A 180 -18.43 -6.56 -19.45
CA THR A 180 -19.26 -7.77 -19.57
C THR A 180 -20.50 -7.57 -20.45
N TYR A 181 -21.23 -6.46 -20.28
CA TYR A 181 -22.54 -6.23 -20.92
C TYR A 181 -22.52 -5.16 -22.03
N GLY A 182 -21.37 -4.51 -22.25
CA GLY A 182 -21.19 -3.48 -23.28
C GLY A 182 -21.60 -2.07 -22.86
N HIS A 183 -21.04 -1.07 -23.56
CA HIS A 183 -21.24 0.34 -23.25
C HIS A 183 -22.69 0.81 -23.35
N ALA A 184 -23.47 0.31 -24.31
CA ALA A 184 -24.87 0.69 -24.47
C ALA A 184 -25.74 0.24 -23.28
N PHE A 185 -25.41 -0.88 -22.65
CA PHE A 185 -26.09 -1.31 -21.41
C PHE A 185 -25.60 -0.50 -20.20
N GLY A 186 -24.31 -0.19 -20.14
CA GLY A 186 -23.74 0.76 -19.18
C GLY A 186 -24.44 2.12 -19.19
N ASP A 187 -24.74 2.64 -20.38
CA ASP A 187 -25.47 3.89 -20.56
C ASP A 187 -26.91 3.82 -20.01
N ARG A 188 -27.58 2.67 -20.17
CA ARG A 188 -28.89 2.42 -19.54
C ARG A 188 -28.79 2.35 -18.02
N ILE A 189 -27.73 1.77 -17.48
CA ILE A 189 -27.47 1.77 -16.04
C ILE A 189 -27.33 3.20 -15.52
N LEU A 190 -26.52 4.02 -16.18
CA LEU A 190 -26.29 5.41 -15.78
C LEU A 190 -27.57 6.25 -15.85
N ALA A 191 -28.40 6.04 -16.88
CA ALA A 191 -29.71 6.68 -16.99
C ALA A 191 -30.67 6.23 -15.86
N GLY A 192 -30.70 4.94 -15.53
CA GLY A 192 -31.53 4.42 -14.43
C GLY A 192 -31.10 4.93 -13.06
N VAL A 193 -29.79 5.07 -12.82
CA VAL A 193 -29.25 5.69 -11.60
C VAL A 193 -29.64 7.18 -11.53
N ALA A 194 -29.58 7.91 -12.64
CA ALA A 194 -29.97 9.31 -12.69
C ALA A 194 -31.46 9.51 -12.35
N GLU A 195 -32.33 8.64 -12.84
CA GLU A 195 -33.76 8.64 -12.50
C GLU A 195 -34.01 8.32 -11.02
N SER A 196 -33.29 7.33 -10.48
CA SER A 196 -33.32 7.00 -9.05
C SER A 196 -32.86 8.17 -8.18
N LEU A 197 -31.82 8.91 -8.58
CA LEU A 197 -31.38 10.10 -7.87
C LEU A 197 -32.47 11.18 -7.86
N LEU A 198 -33.09 11.48 -9.00
CA LEU A 198 -34.16 12.48 -9.10
C LEU A 198 -35.40 12.15 -8.25
N THR A 199 -35.66 10.88 -7.98
CA THR A 199 -36.79 10.45 -7.13
C THR A 199 -36.48 10.48 -5.64
N CYS A 200 -35.21 10.31 -5.25
CA CYS A 200 -34.78 10.30 -3.86
C CYS A 200 -34.47 11.69 -3.28
N ILE A 201 -33.97 12.60 -4.11
CA ILE A 201 -33.44 13.86 -3.61
C ILE A 201 -34.53 14.88 -3.25
N PRO A 202 -34.31 15.74 -2.25
CA PRO A 202 -35.20 16.86 -1.93
C PRO A 202 -35.31 17.87 -3.08
N VAL A 203 -36.43 18.60 -3.15
CA VAL A 203 -36.71 19.62 -4.21
C VAL A 203 -35.62 20.71 -4.29
N GLN A 204 -34.97 21.01 -3.16
CA GLN A 204 -33.91 22.01 -3.06
C GLN A 204 -32.54 21.48 -3.49
N ALA A 205 -32.37 20.15 -3.58
CA ALA A 205 -31.11 19.53 -3.93
C ALA A 205 -30.97 19.42 -5.46
N THR A 206 -29.76 19.70 -5.95
CA THR A 206 -29.46 19.65 -7.39
C THR A 206 -28.51 18.50 -7.69
N PRO A 207 -28.94 17.50 -8.46
CA PRO A 207 -28.09 16.39 -8.89
C PRO A 207 -27.31 16.78 -10.16
N ALA A 208 -26.09 16.26 -10.26
CA ALA A 208 -25.24 16.43 -11.42
C ALA A 208 -24.46 15.16 -11.71
N ARG A 209 -24.02 15.03 -12.96
CA ARG A 209 -23.05 14.03 -13.39
C ARG A 209 -21.73 14.75 -13.67
N LEU A 210 -20.68 14.34 -12.95
CA LEU A 210 -19.34 14.92 -13.10
C LEU A 210 -18.65 14.29 -14.31
N GLU A 211 -18.24 13.03 -14.17
CA GLU A 211 -17.56 12.28 -15.22
C GLU A 211 -17.86 10.78 -15.07
N LYS A 212 -17.95 10.07 -16.21
CA LYS A 212 -18.10 8.60 -16.28
C LYS A 212 -19.25 8.07 -15.39
N ASP A 213 -18.92 7.45 -14.27
CA ASP A 213 -19.80 6.79 -13.30
C ASP A 213 -19.93 7.55 -11.97
N THR A 214 -19.50 8.82 -11.95
CA THR A 214 -19.51 9.67 -10.77
C THR A 214 -20.61 10.73 -10.87
N PHE A 215 -21.54 10.66 -9.92
CA PHE A 215 -22.62 11.61 -9.71
C PHE A 215 -22.35 12.46 -8.47
N THR A 216 -23.03 13.59 -8.36
CA THR A 216 -22.96 14.44 -7.19
C THR A 216 -24.29 15.12 -6.92
N VAL A 217 -24.56 15.46 -5.67
CA VAL A 217 -25.76 16.17 -5.23
C VAL A 217 -25.33 17.34 -4.36
N LEU A 218 -25.68 18.55 -4.79
CA LEU A 218 -25.57 19.77 -3.99
C LEU A 218 -26.88 19.94 -3.22
N TRP A 219 -26.83 19.92 -1.89
CA TRP A 219 -27.98 20.18 -1.04
C TRP A 219 -27.74 21.45 -0.21
N PRO A 220 -28.28 22.60 -0.65
CA PRO A 220 -28.24 23.84 0.12
C PRO A 220 -28.88 23.65 1.49
N GLN A 221 -28.33 24.33 2.51
CA GLN A 221 -28.89 24.40 3.86
C GLN A 221 -28.92 23.08 4.65
N ALA A 222 -28.30 22.02 4.15
CA ALA A 222 -28.28 20.72 4.79
C ALA A 222 -27.30 20.68 5.97
N SER A 223 -27.73 20.08 7.09
CA SER A 223 -26.84 19.75 8.20
C SER A 223 -26.10 18.43 7.96
N PRO A 224 -24.89 18.23 8.55
CA PRO A 224 -24.10 17.01 8.34
C PRO A 224 -24.86 15.71 8.64
N GLY A 225 -25.64 15.69 9.73
CA GLY A 225 -26.46 14.52 10.09
C GLY A 225 -27.55 14.21 9.07
N LYS A 226 -28.27 15.22 8.57
CA LYS A 226 -29.30 15.02 7.53
C LYS A 226 -28.69 14.58 6.20
N ALA A 227 -27.52 15.11 5.85
CA ALA A 227 -26.80 14.74 4.64
C ALA A 227 -26.36 13.27 4.67
N LEU A 228 -25.92 12.75 5.82
CA LEU A 228 -25.60 11.34 6.01
C LEU A 228 -26.81 10.42 5.86
N VAL A 229 -27.96 10.82 6.40
CA VAL A 229 -29.21 10.06 6.24
C VAL A 229 -29.61 10.00 4.77
N LEU A 230 -29.63 11.13 4.06
CA LEU A 230 -29.94 11.16 2.62
C LEU A 230 -28.93 10.33 1.82
N ALA A 231 -27.64 10.39 2.17
CA ALA A 231 -26.63 9.57 1.52
C ALA A 231 -26.95 8.08 1.64
N GLU A 232 -27.33 7.61 2.82
CA GLU A 232 -27.69 6.20 3.02
C GLU A 232 -28.97 5.82 2.27
N GLU A 233 -29.98 6.69 2.25
CA GLU A 233 -31.19 6.50 1.43
C GLU A 233 -30.89 6.39 -0.06
N ILE A 234 -30.02 7.25 -0.61
CA ILE A 234 -29.57 7.19 -2.00
C ILE A 234 -28.82 5.86 -2.24
N ARG A 235 -27.92 5.47 -1.34
CA ARG A 235 -27.15 4.22 -1.46
C ARG A 235 -28.07 3.01 -1.51
N GLU A 236 -29.05 2.95 -0.62
CA GLU A 236 -30.04 1.87 -0.57
C GLU A 236 -30.91 1.84 -1.83
N ASN A 237 -31.39 2.99 -2.31
CA ASN A 237 -32.25 3.02 -3.49
C ASN A 237 -31.49 2.58 -4.75
N ILE A 238 -30.24 3.02 -4.93
CA ILE A 238 -29.37 2.53 -6.01
C ILE A 238 -29.16 1.02 -5.88
N GLY A 239 -28.95 0.50 -4.67
CA GLY A 239 -28.81 -0.93 -4.40
C GLY A 239 -30.05 -1.77 -4.74
N ARG A 240 -31.25 -1.15 -4.73
CA ARG A 240 -32.52 -1.80 -5.09
C ARG A 240 -32.82 -1.75 -6.59
N LEU A 241 -32.09 -0.95 -7.37
CA LEU A 241 -32.26 -0.88 -8.82
C LEU A 241 -31.95 -2.22 -9.47
N ARG A 242 -32.92 -2.72 -10.25
CA ARG A 242 -32.79 -3.93 -11.07
C ARG A 242 -33.02 -3.53 -12.52
N ILE A 243 -31.97 -3.67 -13.34
CA ILE A 243 -32.03 -3.33 -14.77
C ILE A 243 -31.83 -4.63 -15.55
N GLU A 244 -32.86 -5.02 -16.30
CA GLU A 244 -32.84 -6.26 -17.09
C GLU A 244 -31.95 -6.12 -18.34
N TYR A 245 -31.05 -7.09 -18.52
CA TYR A 245 -30.24 -7.15 -19.72
C TYR A 245 -31.06 -7.61 -20.93
N PRO A 246 -31.12 -6.84 -22.05
CA PRO A 246 -32.03 -7.11 -23.15
C PRO A 246 -31.90 -8.49 -23.82
N LEU A 247 -30.71 -9.09 -23.80
CA LEU A 247 -30.45 -10.34 -24.52
C LEU A 247 -30.64 -11.58 -23.65
N SER A 248 -30.42 -11.50 -22.33
CA SER A 248 -30.55 -12.65 -21.41
C SER A 248 -31.78 -12.58 -20.50
N GLY A 249 -32.38 -11.40 -20.32
CA GLY A 249 -33.43 -11.16 -19.32
C GLY A 249 -32.92 -11.21 -17.87
N GLU A 250 -31.61 -11.29 -17.64
CA GLU A 250 -31.03 -11.34 -16.30
C GLU A 250 -31.11 -9.96 -15.63
N PRO A 251 -31.58 -9.86 -14.38
CA PRO A 251 -31.59 -8.60 -13.63
C PRO A 251 -30.19 -8.27 -13.10
N VAL A 252 -29.61 -7.18 -13.59
CA VAL A 252 -28.32 -6.67 -13.11
C VAL A 252 -28.56 -5.65 -12.00
N THR A 253 -27.87 -5.82 -10.87
CA THR A 253 -27.89 -4.89 -9.73
C THR A 253 -26.59 -4.07 -9.67
N VAL A 254 -26.69 -2.87 -9.12
CA VAL A 254 -25.56 -1.95 -8.98
C VAL A 254 -25.52 -1.44 -7.55
N SER A 255 -24.32 -1.25 -7.00
CA SER A 255 -24.14 -0.59 -5.71
C SER A 255 -23.33 0.70 -5.87
N ALA A 256 -23.45 1.61 -4.92
CA ALA A 256 -22.72 2.87 -4.92
C ALA A 256 -21.98 3.08 -3.60
N SER A 257 -20.87 3.80 -3.68
CA SER A 257 -20.18 4.37 -2.52
C SER A 257 -20.40 5.87 -2.50
N ILE A 258 -20.68 6.43 -1.33
CA ILE A 258 -21.09 7.84 -1.20
C ILE A 258 -20.22 8.55 -0.18
N GLY A 259 -19.71 9.71 -0.57
CA GLY A 259 -18.90 10.58 0.24
C GLY A 259 -19.67 11.85 0.56
N VAL A 260 -19.71 12.23 1.84
CA VAL A 260 -20.42 13.42 2.31
C VAL A 260 -19.40 14.47 2.77
N THR A 261 -19.54 15.67 2.25
CA THR A 261 -18.78 16.86 2.65
C THR A 261 -19.72 18.02 2.95
N CYS A 262 -19.35 18.85 3.93
CA CYS A 262 -20.11 20.02 4.36
C CYS A 262 -19.24 21.28 4.30
N TYR A 263 -19.80 22.33 3.72
CA TYR A 263 -19.17 23.65 3.71
C TYR A 263 -19.89 24.56 4.72
N PRO A 264 -19.16 25.35 5.54
CA PRO A 264 -17.71 25.56 5.55
C PRO A 264 -16.91 24.59 6.45
N GLN A 265 -17.58 23.66 7.15
CA GLN A 265 -17.01 22.88 8.26
C GLN A 265 -15.82 22.01 7.85
N ASP A 266 -15.83 21.46 6.63
CA ASP A 266 -14.79 20.56 6.15
C ASP A 266 -13.62 21.32 5.48
N LEU A 267 -13.60 22.65 5.48
CA LEU A 267 -12.47 23.44 5.00
C LEU A 267 -11.63 23.98 6.17
N THR A 268 -10.31 23.96 5.99
CA THR A 268 -9.37 24.54 6.96
C THR A 268 -9.32 26.06 6.86
N GLY A 269 -8.84 26.73 7.92
CA GLY A 269 -8.78 28.20 7.96
C GLY A 269 -7.97 28.85 6.84
N ARG A 270 -6.98 28.16 6.26
CA ARG A 270 -6.28 28.62 5.04
C ARG A 270 -7.15 28.41 3.80
N GLN A 271 -7.85 27.28 3.71
CA GLN A 271 -8.71 26.95 2.58
C GLN A 271 -9.85 27.94 2.42
N LEU A 272 -10.43 28.41 3.53
CA LEU A 272 -11.48 29.43 3.55
C LEU A 272 -11.03 30.82 3.05
N ARG A 273 -9.73 31.06 2.94
CA ARG A 273 -9.17 32.34 2.42
C ARG A 273 -8.90 32.32 0.92
N HIS A 274 -8.99 31.15 0.27
CA HIS A 274 -8.80 31.06 -1.17
C HIS A 274 -9.95 31.74 -1.93
N PRO A 275 -9.74 32.14 -3.20
CA PRO A 275 -10.83 32.60 -4.06
C PRO A 275 -11.95 31.55 -4.15
N VAL A 276 -13.20 32.00 -4.32
CA VAL A 276 -14.40 31.12 -4.37
C VAL A 276 -14.21 29.93 -5.32
N ARG A 277 -13.61 30.16 -6.51
CA ARG A 277 -13.34 29.09 -7.48
C ARG A 277 -12.41 27.99 -6.94
N GLU A 278 -11.39 28.37 -6.16
CA GLU A 278 -10.48 27.41 -5.53
C GLU A 278 -11.18 26.67 -4.40
N GLN A 279 -12.01 27.35 -3.60
CA GLN A 279 -12.83 26.71 -2.56
C GLN A 279 -13.79 25.68 -3.15
N THR A 280 -14.45 26.00 -4.26
CA THR A 280 -15.30 25.07 -5.03
C THR A 280 -14.53 23.82 -5.45
N ARG A 281 -13.32 23.99 -5.98
CA ARG A 281 -12.48 22.85 -6.38
C ARG A 281 -12.07 22.03 -5.16
N SER A 282 -11.69 22.66 -4.05
CA SER A 282 -11.29 21.98 -2.82
C SER A 282 -12.43 21.14 -2.23
N ILE A 283 -13.65 21.68 -2.14
CA ILE A 283 -14.78 20.93 -1.56
C ILE A 283 -15.21 19.76 -2.46
N LEU A 284 -15.22 19.95 -3.78
CA LEU A 284 -15.52 18.87 -4.73
C LEU A 284 -14.46 17.77 -4.69
N TYR A 285 -13.19 18.16 -4.60
CA TYR A 285 -12.09 17.22 -4.46
C TYR A 285 -12.19 16.41 -3.17
N LYS A 286 -12.47 17.06 -2.03
CA LYS A 286 -12.71 16.39 -0.74
C LYS A 286 -13.90 15.41 -0.82
N ALA A 287 -14.97 15.75 -1.53
CA ALA A 287 -16.12 14.86 -1.74
C ALA A 287 -15.77 13.63 -2.59
N CYS A 288 -14.95 13.79 -3.63
CA CYS A 288 -14.51 12.65 -4.44
C CYS A 288 -13.56 11.73 -3.65
N ARG A 289 -12.70 12.32 -2.80
CA ARG A 289 -11.77 11.57 -1.93
C ARG A 289 -12.52 10.78 -0.85
N THR A 290 -13.59 11.32 -0.26
CA THR A 290 -14.43 10.55 0.69
C THR A 290 -15.05 9.32 0.06
N VAL A 291 -15.50 9.41 -1.18
CA VAL A 291 -16.05 8.25 -1.90
C VAL A 291 -14.99 7.17 -2.08
N ALA A 292 -13.78 7.55 -2.48
CA ALA A 292 -12.67 6.60 -2.63
C ALA A 292 -12.32 5.91 -1.30
N ALA A 293 -12.31 6.67 -0.20
CA ALA A 293 -12.09 6.12 1.15
C ALA A 293 -13.23 5.17 1.60
N ALA A 294 -14.49 5.55 1.35
CA ALA A 294 -15.66 4.71 1.65
C ALA A 294 -15.62 3.36 0.91
N ARG A 295 -15.19 3.40 -0.36
CA ARG A 295 -15.03 2.20 -1.20
C ARG A 295 -13.92 1.29 -0.69
N ALA A 296 -12.82 1.85 -0.16
CA ALA A 296 -11.69 1.08 0.35
C ALA A 296 -12.01 0.33 1.66
N GLN A 297 -12.84 0.90 2.54
CA GLN A 297 -13.20 0.27 3.82
C GLN A 297 -14.18 -0.90 3.66
N SER A 298 -15.33 -0.64 3.02
CA SER A 298 -16.49 -1.56 3.09
C SER A 298 -16.96 -2.04 1.71
N GLY A 299 -16.27 -1.63 0.62
CA GLY A 299 -16.65 -1.95 -0.77
C GLY A 299 -17.93 -1.27 -1.28
N SER A 300 -18.86 -0.91 -0.39
CA SER A 300 -20.10 -0.16 -0.63
C SER A 300 -20.56 0.49 0.69
N GLY A 301 -20.21 1.76 0.93
CA GLY A 301 -20.57 2.45 2.17
C GLY A 301 -20.70 3.96 2.01
N VAL A 302 -21.22 4.61 3.06
CA VAL A 302 -21.30 6.06 3.21
C VAL A 302 -20.22 6.52 4.19
N LEU A 303 -19.45 7.54 3.83
CA LEU A 303 -18.43 8.11 4.71
C LEU A 303 -18.48 9.65 4.70
N ALA A 304 -18.47 10.25 5.89
CA ALA A 304 -18.28 11.70 6.05
C ALA A 304 -16.79 12.06 6.01
N PHE A 305 -16.44 13.22 5.47
CA PHE A 305 -15.05 13.67 5.36
C PHE A 305 -14.25 13.66 6.67
N PRO A 306 -14.78 14.16 7.81
CA PRO A 306 -14.03 14.12 9.07
C PRO A 306 -13.68 12.70 9.55
N ARG A 307 -14.47 11.68 9.18
CA ARG A 307 -14.24 10.28 9.58
C ARG A 307 -13.11 9.61 8.79
N ILE A 308 -12.61 10.22 7.72
CA ILE A 308 -11.45 9.65 7.00
C ILE A 308 -10.23 9.57 7.90
N LEU A 309 -9.98 10.61 8.72
CA LEU A 309 -8.83 10.62 9.62
C LEU A 309 -8.96 9.60 10.76
N THR A 310 -10.17 9.37 11.26
CA THR A 310 -10.38 8.47 12.40
C THR A 310 -10.48 7.00 11.99
N GLU A 311 -11.04 6.72 10.80
CA GLU A 311 -11.40 5.35 10.40
C GLU A 311 -10.86 4.96 9.02
N GLY A 312 -10.53 5.94 8.17
CA GLY A 312 -10.18 5.75 6.75
C GLY A 312 -8.71 5.42 6.49
N GLY A 313 -7.88 5.42 7.53
CA GLY A 313 -6.46 5.18 7.39
C GLY A 313 -6.11 3.71 7.21
N LEU A 314 -5.27 3.44 6.22
CA LEU A 314 -4.75 2.12 5.87
C LEU A 314 -3.26 2.22 5.59
N ILE A 315 -2.56 1.16 5.93
CA ILE A 315 -1.15 0.97 5.55
C ILE A 315 -1.12 0.37 4.14
N LEU A 316 -0.45 1.05 3.23
CA LEU A 316 -0.31 0.64 1.84
C LEU A 316 0.92 -0.24 1.64
N GLU A 317 2.04 0.17 2.23
CA GLU A 317 3.33 -0.49 2.04
C GLU A 317 4.21 -0.34 3.28
N THR A 318 5.05 -1.35 3.51
CA THR A 318 6.07 -1.33 4.56
C THR A 318 7.44 -1.13 3.90
N LEU A 319 8.12 -0.04 4.27
CA LEU A 319 9.44 0.32 3.77
C LEU A 319 10.53 -0.17 4.74
N PRO A 320 11.81 -0.25 4.30
CA PRO A 320 12.92 -0.53 5.21
C PRO A 320 13.02 0.48 6.36
N LEU A 321 13.69 0.08 7.45
CA LEU A 321 13.95 0.92 8.62
C LEU A 321 12.68 1.38 9.38
N GLY A 322 11.61 0.58 9.35
CA GLY A 322 10.39 0.88 10.12
C GLY A 322 9.58 2.06 9.55
N ARG A 323 9.78 2.40 8.27
CA ARG A 323 8.96 3.39 7.58
C ARG A 323 7.74 2.72 6.96
N LEU A 324 6.62 3.43 6.92
CA LEU A 324 5.34 2.93 6.43
C LEU A 324 4.73 3.95 5.49
N VAL A 325 4.13 3.48 4.39
CA VAL A 325 3.34 4.34 3.51
C VAL A 325 1.87 4.19 3.91
N VAL A 326 1.21 5.30 4.21
CA VAL A 326 -0.21 5.33 4.59
C VAL A 326 -1.04 6.06 3.54
N ASN A 327 -2.29 5.64 3.36
CA ASN A 327 -3.23 6.21 2.37
C ASN A 327 -3.83 7.58 2.78
N LEU A 328 -3.35 8.16 3.88
CA LEU A 328 -3.77 9.45 4.39
C LEU A 328 -2.76 10.51 3.94
N GLY A 329 -3.21 11.66 3.44
CA GLY A 329 -2.35 12.74 2.97
C GLY A 329 -2.92 14.12 3.28
N ARG A 330 -2.29 15.17 2.73
CA ARG A 330 -2.71 16.57 2.90
C ARG A 330 -4.13 16.83 2.39
N SER A 331 -4.58 16.04 1.42
CA SER A 331 -5.95 16.06 0.89
C SER A 331 -7.04 15.77 1.92
N VAL A 332 -6.69 15.06 2.99
CA VAL A 332 -7.60 14.69 4.10
C VAL A 332 -7.16 15.36 5.41
N ASP A 333 -6.40 16.46 5.30
CA ASP A 333 -5.95 17.31 6.40
C ASP A 333 -5.02 16.64 7.43
N VAL A 334 -4.26 15.62 7.01
CA VAL A 334 -3.16 15.03 7.81
C VAL A 334 -2.05 16.06 8.02
N ARG A 335 -1.42 16.00 9.20
CA ARG A 335 -0.28 16.83 9.58
C ARG A 335 0.90 15.98 10.02
N GLU A 336 2.08 16.51 9.79
CA GLU A 336 3.32 15.94 10.32
C GLU A 336 3.27 15.94 11.86
N GLY A 337 3.81 14.89 12.47
CA GLY A 337 3.79 14.66 13.92
C GLY A 337 2.53 13.97 14.46
N GLN A 338 1.44 13.89 13.68
CA GLN A 338 0.23 13.18 14.11
C GLN A 338 0.51 11.71 14.36
N ARG A 339 -0.14 11.16 15.40
CA ARG A 339 0.06 9.78 15.85
C ARG A 339 -1.17 8.93 15.55
N PHE A 340 -0.91 7.70 15.15
CA PHE A 340 -1.95 6.72 14.84
C PHE A 340 -1.64 5.39 15.51
N LEU A 341 -2.70 4.74 15.98
CA LEU A 341 -2.67 3.35 16.42
C LEU A 341 -2.94 2.44 15.23
N VAL A 342 -2.16 1.37 15.10
CA VAL A 342 -2.27 0.38 14.03
C VAL A 342 -3.04 -0.84 14.52
N TRP A 343 -4.06 -1.24 13.78
CA TRP A 343 -4.91 -2.39 14.06
C TRP A 343 -4.81 -3.45 12.97
N SER A 344 -4.93 -4.71 13.38
CA SER A 344 -4.88 -5.83 12.44
C SER A 344 -6.06 -5.82 11.47
N SER A 345 -5.79 -5.98 10.17
CA SER A 345 -6.82 -6.22 9.15
C SER A 345 -7.56 -7.56 9.32
N ALA A 346 -6.91 -8.56 9.93
CA ALA A 346 -7.50 -9.87 10.20
C ALA A 346 -8.50 -9.88 11.39
N GLY A 347 -8.62 -8.76 12.11
CA GLY A 347 -9.29 -8.63 13.40
C GLY A 347 -10.63 -7.90 13.40
N GLY A 348 -11.32 -7.88 12.27
CA GLY A 348 -12.49 -7.01 12.06
C GLY A 348 -13.80 -7.44 12.74
N THR A 349 -13.87 -8.65 13.33
CA THR A 349 -15.08 -9.15 13.98
C THR A 349 -14.87 -9.31 15.49
N ASP A 350 -15.80 -8.79 16.29
CA ASP A 350 -15.84 -9.05 17.74
C ASP A 350 -15.79 -10.57 17.97
N THR A 351 -14.74 -11.03 18.63
CA THR A 351 -14.51 -12.46 18.87
C THR A 351 -14.89 -12.77 20.33
N GLU A 352 -15.69 -13.81 20.55
CA GLU A 352 -16.00 -14.27 21.90
C GLU A 352 -14.77 -14.97 22.50
N LEU A 353 -14.18 -14.37 23.55
CA LEU A 353 -13.06 -14.95 24.29
C LEU A 353 -13.61 -15.62 25.56
N ILE A 354 -13.44 -16.94 25.64
CA ILE A 354 -13.89 -17.74 26.79
C ILE A 354 -12.72 -17.88 27.77
N ARG A 355 -12.85 -17.36 29.00
CA ARG A 355 -12.00 -17.75 30.11
C ARG A 355 -12.61 -18.96 30.81
N ASP A 356 -11.79 -19.95 31.10
CA ASP A 356 -12.22 -21.15 31.80
C ASP A 356 -12.73 -20.76 33.20
N GLY A 357 -14.01 -21.06 33.48
CA GLY A 357 -14.70 -20.70 34.72
C GLY A 357 -15.44 -19.35 34.73
N GLN A 358 -16.52 -19.25 33.95
CA GLN A 358 -17.64 -18.29 34.07
C GLN A 358 -17.45 -16.80 33.72
N ASN A 359 -16.26 -16.31 33.33
CA ASN A 359 -16.12 -14.92 32.85
C ASN A 359 -15.90 -14.85 31.33
N ARG A 360 -17.00 -14.61 30.59
CA ARG A 360 -16.99 -14.37 29.14
C ARG A 360 -16.55 -12.94 28.86
N VAL A 361 -15.58 -12.75 27.97
CA VAL A 361 -15.13 -11.41 27.53
C VAL A 361 -15.32 -11.34 26.01
N VAL A 362 -16.11 -10.37 25.55
CA VAL A 362 -16.29 -10.12 24.11
C VAL A 362 -15.40 -8.93 23.74
N GLY A 363 -14.58 -9.06 22.71
CA GLY A 363 -13.70 -7.98 22.25
C GLY A 363 -13.11 -8.23 20.87
N ARG A 364 -12.54 -7.20 20.25
CA ARG A 364 -11.81 -7.32 18.98
C ARG A 364 -10.45 -7.97 19.22
N TYR A 365 -10.07 -8.94 18.38
CA TYR A 365 -8.74 -9.54 18.41
C TYR A 365 -7.88 -8.95 17.28
N PRO A 366 -6.64 -8.49 17.54
CA PRO A 366 -6.02 -8.41 18.85
C PRO A 366 -6.68 -7.34 19.73
N SER A 367 -6.76 -7.61 21.03
CA SER A 367 -7.34 -6.68 22.02
C SER A 367 -6.50 -5.43 22.26
N MET A 368 -5.31 -5.38 21.64
CA MET A 368 -4.33 -4.31 21.74
C MET A 368 -3.89 -3.90 20.32
N PRO A 369 -3.53 -2.63 20.09
CA PRO A 369 -3.00 -2.19 18.81
C PRO A 369 -1.68 -2.91 18.51
N LYS A 370 -1.41 -3.20 17.23
CA LYS A 370 -0.13 -3.78 16.78
C LYS A 370 1.04 -2.84 17.02
N ALA A 371 0.82 -1.56 16.76
CA ALA A 371 1.87 -0.55 16.80
C ALA A 371 1.33 0.86 17.03
N GLU A 372 2.24 1.75 17.43
CA GLU A 372 2.08 3.21 17.37
C GLU A 372 2.96 3.73 16.22
N ILE A 373 2.39 4.56 15.36
CA ILE A 373 3.09 5.19 14.24
C ILE A 373 2.94 6.71 14.32
N SER A 374 3.89 7.45 13.77
CA SER A 374 3.82 8.91 13.64
C SER A 374 4.11 9.35 12.22
N ILE A 375 3.34 10.32 11.72
CA ILE A 375 3.52 10.85 10.37
C ILE A 375 4.77 11.72 10.32
N ILE A 376 5.74 11.37 9.47
CA ILE A 376 6.98 12.14 9.27
C ILE A 376 6.81 13.13 8.12
N GLU A 377 6.29 12.66 6.98
CA GLU A 377 6.20 13.42 5.75
C GLU A 377 4.80 13.29 5.17
N VAL A 378 4.19 14.44 4.85
CA VAL A 378 2.84 14.48 4.29
C VAL A 378 2.90 14.93 2.82
N GLN A 379 2.53 14.03 1.92
CA GLN A 379 2.28 14.36 0.50
C GLN A 379 0.78 14.60 0.28
N ASP A 380 0.38 14.89 -0.96
CA ASP A 380 -1.00 15.26 -1.23
C ASP A 380 -1.99 14.10 -0.98
N GLU A 381 -1.65 12.88 -1.40
CA GLU A 381 -2.54 11.71 -1.29
C GLU A 381 -2.07 10.63 -0.31
N ILE A 382 -0.77 10.54 -0.08
CA ILE A 382 -0.14 9.55 0.80
C ILE A 382 0.75 10.26 1.81
N SER A 383 1.08 9.59 2.90
CA SER A 383 2.07 10.07 3.86
C SER A 383 3.04 8.96 4.22
N ILE A 384 4.25 9.35 4.61
CA ILE A 384 5.26 8.45 5.15
C ILE A 384 5.20 8.57 6.67
N ALA A 385 5.01 7.44 7.33
CA ALA A 385 4.99 7.32 8.78
C ALA A 385 6.20 6.55 9.30
N GLU A 386 6.64 6.86 10.51
CA GLU A 386 7.61 6.09 11.28
C GLU A 386 6.88 5.17 12.25
N LEU A 387 7.34 3.93 12.32
CA LEU A 387 6.99 3.00 13.38
C LEU A 387 7.68 3.45 14.68
N LEU A 388 6.91 4.01 15.61
CA LEU A 388 7.43 4.45 16.90
C LEU A 388 7.65 3.25 17.84
N THR A 389 6.65 2.39 17.96
CA THR A 389 6.69 1.25 18.88
C THR A 389 5.85 0.10 18.34
N LEU A 390 6.39 -1.11 18.41
CA LEU A 390 5.61 -2.36 18.27
C LEU A 390 5.15 -2.81 19.65
N THR A 391 3.87 -3.11 19.79
CA THR A 391 3.32 -3.69 21.01
C THR A 391 3.85 -5.12 21.22
N ASP A 392 3.99 -5.86 20.10
CA ASP A 392 4.58 -7.19 20.06
C ASP A 392 5.53 -7.27 18.84
N PRO A 393 6.82 -7.61 19.03
CA PRO A 393 7.79 -7.79 17.93
C PRO A 393 7.39 -8.82 16.86
N SER A 394 6.50 -9.76 17.18
CA SER A 394 5.99 -10.78 16.25
C SER A 394 4.75 -10.38 15.48
N TRP A 395 4.21 -9.19 15.73
CA TRP A 395 3.12 -8.60 14.95
C TRP A 395 3.69 -7.59 13.97
N PRO A 396 4.19 -8.03 12.80
CA PRO A 396 4.61 -7.10 11.78
C PRO A 396 3.38 -6.30 11.35
N VAL A 397 3.59 -4.99 11.33
CA VAL A 397 2.70 -4.08 10.64
C VAL A 397 2.78 -4.39 9.15
N GLY A 398 1.64 -4.54 8.48
CA GLY A 398 1.57 -4.96 7.09
C GLY A 398 0.56 -4.18 6.27
N PRO A 399 0.63 -4.29 4.93
CA PRO A 399 -0.37 -3.72 4.03
C PRO A 399 -1.78 -4.17 4.41
N GLY A 400 -2.72 -3.23 4.45
CA GLY A 400 -4.12 -3.45 4.81
C GLY A 400 -4.45 -3.24 6.29
N ASP A 401 -3.46 -3.14 7.18
CA ASP A 401 -3.71 -2.80 8.59
C ASP A 401 -4.36 -1.40 8.71
N HIS A 402 -5.32 -1.28 9.63
CA HIS A 402 -6.15 -0.08 9.82
C HIS A 402 -5.52 0.90 10.80
N LEU A 403 -5.76 2.19 10.59
CA LEU A 403 -5.25 3.26 11.44
C LEU A 403 -6.39 3.95 12.18
N THR A 404 -6.13 4.32 13.43
CA THR A 404 -7.01 5.18 14.22
C THR A 404 -6.20 6.34 14.77
N LEU A 405 -6.68 7.57 14.54
CA LEU A 405 -6.05 8.78 15.06
C LEU A 405 -6.01 8.76 16.58
N GLN A 406 -4.86 9.10 17.16
CA GLN A 406 -4.70 9.28 18.60
C GLN A 406 -4.71 10.79 18.92
N ASP A 407 -5.56 11.20 19.85
CA ASP A 407 -5.69 12.61 20.22
C ASP A 407 -4.44 13.12 20.97
N GLU A 408 -3.96 14.31 20.58
CA GLU A 408 -2.73 14.94 21.11
C GLU A 408 -2.78 15.26 22.63
N HIS A 409 -3.96 15.18 23.26
CA HIS A 409 -4.16 15.44 24.69
C HIS A 409 -4.14 14.21 25.59
N GLU A 410 -4.06 13.00 25.03
CA GLU A 410 -3.96 11.75 25.81
C GLU A 410 -2.50 11.27 25.91
N THR A 411 -1.65 12.05 26.58
CA THR A 411 -0.41 11.50 27.15
C THR A 411 -0.77 10.63 28.35
N GLY A 412 -1.24 9.42 28.06
CA GLY A 412 -1.81 8.48 29.03
C GLY A 412 -3.09 7.92 28.45
N PHE A 413 -3.16 6.58 28.38
CA PHE A 413 -4.29 5.80 27.87
C PHE A 413 -5.67 6.44 28.14
N PRO A 414 -6.65 6.26 27.25
CA PRO A 414 -8.00 6.76 27.44
C PRO A 414 -8.53 6.31 28.79
N ALA A 415 -9.19 7.23 29.50
CA ALA A 415 -9.97 6.88 30.68
C ALA A 415 -11.00 5.83 30.26
N VAL A 416 -10.72 4.58 30.64
CA VAL A 416 -11.69 3.50 30.58
C VAL A 416 -12.93 3.98 31.34
N CYS A 417 -14.10 3.96 30.68
CA CYS A 417 -15.39 4.12 31.33
C CYS A 417 -15.40 3.42 32.70
N GLU A 418 -15.72 4.17 33.75
CA GLU A 418 -15.60 3.75 35.16
C GLU A 418 -16.44 2.51 35.55
N ASP A 419 -17.26 1.95 34.67
CA ASP A 419 -18.20 0.87 35.01
C ASP A 419 -17.62 -0.55 35.01
N THR A 420 -16.34 -0.76 34.70
CA THR A 420 -15.71 -2.11 34.79
C THR A 420 -14.42 -2.14 35.59
N ALA A 421 -14.40 -1.41 36.71
CA ALA A 421 -13.35 -1.50 37.71
C ALA A 421 -13.36 -2.87 38.43
N ARG A 422 -12.66 -3.88 37.89
CA ARG A 422 -12.08 -4.97 38.68
C ARG A 422 -10.62 -5.23 38.28
N ILE A 423 -9.73 -4.49 38.95
CA ILE A 423 -8.33 -4.84 39.27
C ILE A 423 -7.44 -5.14 38.04
N LEU A 424 -7.15 -4.11 37.25
CA LEU A 424 -6.08 -4.13 36.25
C LEU A 424 -4.81 -3.50 36.84
N LEU A 425 -3.84 -4.33 37.23
CA LEU A 425 -2.48 -3.84 37.48
C LEU A 425 -1.88 -3.40 36.13
N PRO A 426 -1.41 -2.15 35.99
CA PRO A 426 -0.92 -1.64 34.72
C PRO A 426 0.29 -2.45 34.26
N GLY A 427 0.19 -3.08 33.08
CA GLY A 427 1.31 -3.72 32.40
C GLY A 427 1.36 -5.25 32.42
N ARG A 428 0.36 -5.96 32.95
CA ARG A 428 0.20 -7.41 32.75
C ARG A 428 -0.87 -7.71 31.71
N ASP A 429 -0.57 -8.65 30.83
CA ASP A 429 -1.57 -9.23 29.95
C ASP A 429 -2.64 -9.94 30.79
N THR A 430 -3.88 -9.56 30.55
CA THR A 430 -5.03 -10.09 31.30
C THR A 430 -5.24 -11.58 31.05
N LEU A 431 -4.78 -12.10 29.90
CA LEU A 431 -5.02 -13.48 29.45
C LEU A 431 -3.92 -14.41 29.94
N THR A 432 -2.65 -14.01 29.83
CA THR A 432 -1.50 -14.87 30.22
C THR A 432 -0.91 -14.58 31.60
N GLY A 433 -1.26 -13.45 32.23
CA GLY A 433 -0.68 -13.00 33.50
C GLY A 433 0.80 -12.57 33.43
N LEU A 434 1.42 -12.67 32.25
CA LEU A 434 2.77 -12.21 31.96
C LEU A 434 2.82 -10.68 31.88
N PHE A 435 3.99 -10.09 32.14
CA PHE A 435 4.18 -8.67 31.83
C PHE A 435 4.19 -8.46 30.31
N THR A 436 3.65 -7.34 29.84
CA THR A 436 3.94 -6.84 28.49
C THR A 436 5.45 -6.70 28.31
N TYR A 437 5.97 -6.76 27.08
CA TYR A 437 7.42 -6.67 26.86
C TYR A 437 8.03 -5.41 27.51
N ARG A 438 7.36 -4.26 27.37
CA ARG A 438 7.75 -3.01 28.04
C ARG A 438 7.70 -3.12 29.57
N GLY A 439 6.59 -3.60 30.13
CA GLY A 439 6.45 -3.80 31.58
C GLY A 439 7.47 -4.80 32.14
N PHE A 440 7.86 -5.80 31.35
CA PHE A 440 8.92 -6.74 31.67
C PHE A 440 10.27 -6.03 31.75
N LEU A 441 10.64 -5.23 30.73
CA LEU A 441 11.92 -4.50 30.70
C LEU A 441 12.03 -3.53 31.88
N GLU A 442 10.96 -2.82 32.25
CA GLU A 442 10.93 -1.92 33.41
C GLU A 442 11.21 -2.66 34.73
N LYS A 443 10.59 -3.83 34.93
CA LYS A 443 10.82 -4.65 36.12
C LYS A 443 12.17 -5.34 36.11
N TRP A 444 12.59 -5.86 34.95
CA TRP A 444 13.88 -6.50 34.76
C TRP A 444 15.02 -5.54 35.05
N THR A 445 14.92 -4.28 34.61
CA THR A 445 15.93 -3.24 34.90
C THR A 445 16.14 -3.05 36.39
N ARG A 446 15.06 -3.09 37.20
CA ARG A 446 15.16 -3.00 38.67
C ARG A 446 15.70 -4.28 39.32
N SER A 447 15.37 -5.45 38.75
CA SER A 447 15.76 -6.75 39.31
C SER A 447 17.20 -7.13 38.98
N ARG A 448 17.72 -6.76 37.81
CA ARG A 448 19.08 -7.14 37.36
C ARG A 448 20.19 -6.48 38.17
N GLU A 449 19.93 -5.32 38.78
CA GLU A 449 20.91 -4.61 39.63
C GLU A 449 21.13 -5.30 40.98
N ARG A 450 20.19 -6.14 41.42
CA ARG A 450 20.21 -6.80 42.73
C ARG A 450 20.90 -8.16 42.73
N THR A 451 21.40 -8.61 41.58
CA THR A 451 21.92 -9.96 41.37
C THR A 451 23.33 -9.93 40.78
N GLU A 452 24.24 -10.70 41.39
CA GLU A 452 25.63 -10.82 40.94
C GLU A 452 25.73 -11.63 39.65
N THR A 453 24.98 -12.74 39.57
CA THR A 453 24.81 -13.56 38.38
C THR A 453 23.34 -13.60 37.99
N CYS A 454 23.06 -13.54 36.68
CA CYS A 454 21.69 -13.66 36.19
C CYS A 454 21.67 -14.23 34.77
N THR A 455 20.56 -14.88 34.43
CA THR A 455 20.34 -15.48 33.12
C THR A 455 19.00 -15.02 32.56
N LEU A 456 19.02 -14.63 31.29
CA LEU A 456 17.85 -14.34 30.50
C LEU A 456 17.60 -15.50 29.55
N MET A 457 16.34 -15.89 29.41
CA MET A 457 15.92 -17.03 28.61
C MET A 457 14.77 -16.61 27.70
N LEU A 458 14.93 -16.86 26.41
CA LEU A 458 13.85 -16.73 25.43
C LEU A 458 13.32 -18.12 25.11
N VAL A 459 12.02 -18.28 25.20
CA VAL A 459 11.31 -19.52 24.92
C VAL A 459 10.35 -19.26 23.78
N ARG A 460 10.40 -20.10 22.75
CA ARG A 460 9.46 -20.09 21.64
C ARG A 460 8.83 -21.46 21.45
N LEU A 461 7.54 -21.46 21.12
CA LEU A 461 6.80 -22.64 20.70
C LEU A 461 7.20 -23.03 19.27
N ASP A 462 7.35 -24.33 19.05
CA ASP A 462 7.64 -24.88 17.72
C ASP A 462 6.37 -24.93 16.87
N ASN A 463 6.37 -24.20 15.75
CA ASN A 463 5.34 -24.22 14.69
C ASN A 463 3.87 -24.24 15.20
N PRO A 464 3.43 -23.27 16.01
CA PRO A 464 2.06 -23.24 16.54
C PRO A 464 0.98 -23.18 15.44
N ALA A 465 1.30 -22.61 14.28
CA ALA A 465 0.39 -22.51 13.14
C ALA A 465 0.05 -23.87 12.48
N LEU A 466 0.90 -24.89 12.66
CA LEU A 466 0.68 -26.24 12.13
C LEU A 466 -0.13 -27.12 13.09
N ASP A 467 -0.30 -26.70 14.35
CA ASP A 467 -1.09 -27.45 15.33
C ASP A 467 -2.58 -27.08 15.19
N PRO A 468 -3.45 -28.01 14.78
CA PRO A 468 -4.89 -27.76 14.65
C PRO A 468 -5.53 -27.27 15.96
N ARG A 469 -4.96 -27.62 17.13
CA ARG A 469 -5.43 -27.21 18.45
C ARG A 469 -5.19 -25.72 18.74
N LEU A 470 -4.19 -25.13 18.09
CA LEU A 470 -3.73 -23.76 18.32
C LEU A 470 -4.19 -22.80 17.22
N GLN A 471 -5.07 -23.24 16.32
CA GLN A 471 -5.67 -22.39 15.28
C GLN A 471 -6.58 -21.30 15.86
N GLN A 472 -7.17 -21.54 17.03
CA GLN A 472 -7.88 -20.50 17.78
C GLN A 472 -6.88 -19.71 18.64
N PRO A 473 -6.82 -18.37 18.52
CA PRO A 473 -5.87 -17.55 19.28
C PRO A 473 -5.98 -17.69 20.80
N SER A 474 -7.19 -17.95 21.32
CA SER A 474 -7.45 -18.20 22.74
C SER A 474 -6.76 -19.46 23.28
N ALA A 475 -6.63 -20.51 22.46
CA ALA A 475 -5.97 -21.76 22.85
C ALA A 475 -4.45 -21.57 22.99
N LEU A 476 -3.85 -20.74 22.12
CA LEU A 476 -2.43 -20.39 22.19
C LEU A 476 -2.10 -19.61 23.46
N GLU A 477 -2.97 -18.67 23.84
CA GLU A 477 -2.80 -17.89 25.07
C GLU A 477 -2.88 -18.77 26.33
N GLY A 478 -3.85 -19.69 26.40
CA GLY A 478 -3.96 -20.65 27.50
C GLY A 478 -2.76 -21.59 27.62
N LEU A 479 -2.18 -22.00 26.48
CA LEU A 479 -0.95 -22.80 26.45
C LEU A 479 0.24 -22.01 27.01
N VAL A 480 0.41 -20.75 26.58
CA VAL A 480 1.50 -19.89 27.08
C VAL A 480 1.37 -19.64 28.59
N GLU A 481 0.16 -19.43 29.09
CA GLU A 481 -0.09 -19.30 30.53
C GLU A 481 0.31 -20.57 31.29
N SER A 482 -0.07 -21.74 30.78
CA SER A 482 0.26 -23.05 31.37
C SER A 482 1.77 -23.32 31.37
N LEU A 483 2.45 -22.98 30.28
CA LEU A 483 3.91 -23.06 30.17
C LEU A 483 4.63 -22.10 31.12
N HIS A 484 4.07 -20.90 31.34
CA HIS A 484 4.62 -19.97 32.34
C HIS A 484 4.49 -20.55 33.76
N ARG A 485 3.34 -21.15 34.11
CA ARG A 485 3.16 -21.83 35.40
C ARG A 485 4.18 -22.97 35.58
N LEU A 486 4.38 -23.79 34.54
CA LEU A 486 5.38 -24.85 34.54
C LEU A 486 6.80 -24.30 34.72
N ALA A 487 7.14 -23.18 34.08
CA ALA A 487 8.43 -22.52 34.29
C ALA A 487 8.61 -22.03 35.74
N VAL A 488 7.55 -21.51 36.39
CA VAL A 488 7.60 -21.12 37.82
C VAL A 488 7.82 -22.34 38.73
N GLU A 489 7.27 -23.51 38.39
CA GLU A 489 7.50 -24.77 39.14
C GLU A 489 8.97 -25.20 39.07
N ILE A 490 9.59 -25.15 37.88
CA ILE A 490 10.96 -25.65 37.64
C ILE A 490 12.03 -24.67 38.12
N TYR A 491 11.87 -23.38 37.80
CA TYR A 491 12.87 -22.34 38.09
C TYR A 491 12.63 -21.62 39.42
N GLY A 492 11.47 -21.84 40.06
CA GLY A 492 11.12 -21.31 41.38
C GLY A 492 10.45 -19.94 41.37
N LYS A 493 10.01 -19.49 42.55
CA LYS A 493 9.20 -18.28 42.77
C LYS A 493 9.89 -16.94 42.45
N GLY A 494 11.20 -16.94 42.17
CA GLY A 494 11.98 -15.76 41.79
C GLY A 494 11.94 -15.42 40.30
N LEU A 495 11.25 -16.23 39.48
CA LEU A 495 11.13 -16.07 38.03
C LEU A 495 10.33 -14.82 37.67
N LEU A 496 10.90 -13.95 36.84
CA LEU A 496 10.18 -12.85 36.20
C LEU A 496 9.88 -13.23 34.75
N GLY A 497 8.59 -13.32 34.39
CA GLY A 497 8.15 -13.64 33.03
C GLY A 497 7.50 -12.46 32.31
N GLY A 498 7.85 -12.28 31.05
CA GLY A 498 7.24 -11.33 30.14
C GLY A 498 6.85 -11.98 28.81
N ARG A 499 5.91 -11.34 28.11
CA ARG A 499 5.57 -11.67 26.72
C ARG A 499 6.69 -11.16 25.81
N TYR A 500 7.21 -12.03 24.94
CA TYR A 500 8.19 -11.64 23.92
C TYR A 500 7.58 -11.65 22.51
N CYS A 501 6.75 -12.67 22.21
CA CYS A 501 5.98 -12.77 20.99
C CYS A 501 4.67 -13.56 21.19
N GLN A 502 3.83 -13.69 20.15
CA GLN A 502 2.58 -14.45 20.19
C GLN A 502 2.77 -15.90 20.69
N ASP A 503 3.89 -16.49 20.30
CA ASP A 503 4.25 -17.87 20.55
C ASP A 503 5.51 -17.98 21.43
N GLY A 504 5.89 -16.91 22.13
CA GLY A 504 7.10 -16.90 22.92
C GLY A 504 7.12 -15.96 24.11
N MET A 505 7.90 -16.33 25.10
CA MET A 505 8.03 -15.64 26.37
C MET A 505 9.50 -15.37 26.69
N ILE A 506 9.73 -14.28 27.40
CA ILE A 506 11.03 -13.92 27.96
C ILE A 506 10.99 -14.16 29.46
N LEU A 507 11.99 -14.88 29.95
CA LEU A 507 12.11 -15.32 31.33
C LEU A 507 13.42 -14.83 31.91
N PHE A 508 13.38 -14.17 33.06
CA PHE A 508 14.56 -13.77 33.82
C PHE A 508 14.70 -14.65 35.07
N VAL A 509 15.84 -15.35 35.15
CA VAL A 509 16.18 -16.26 36.24
C VAL A 509 17.44 -15.73 36.95
N PRO A 510 17.39 -15.43 38.26
CA PRO A 510 18.54 -14.96 39.01
C PRO A 510 19.48 -16.13 39.39
N ALA A 511 20.05 -16.78 38.38
CA ALA A 511 20.98 -17.90 38.52
C ALA A 511 22.02 -17.93 37.38
N GLU A 512 23.07 -18.72 37.57
CA GLU A 512 24.14 -18.93 36.58
C GLU A 512 23.64 -19.70 35.34
N LEU A 513 24.17 -19.34 34.16
CA LEU A 513 23.79 -19.90 32.86
C LEU A 513 23.86 -21.43 32.80
N ARG A 514 24.89 -22.03 33.40
CA ARG A 514 25.07 -23.50 33.39
C ARG A 514 23.92 -24.22 34.10
N LYS A 515 23.49 -23.69 35.24
CA LYS A 515 22.38 -24.25 36.02
C LYS A 515 21.06 -24.09 35.26
N VAL A 516 20.80 -22.91 34.71
CA VAL A 516 19.57 -22.62 33.95
C VAL A 516 19.49 -23.46 32.68
N SER A 517 20.60 -23.59 31.94
CA SER A 517 20.64 -24.38 30.69
C SER A 517 20.44 -25.88 30.94
N ASN A 518 20.88 -26.40 32.09
CA ASN A 518 20.60 -27.79 32.48
C ASN A 518 19.12 -28.01 32.78
N LEU A 519 18.49 -27.12 33.56
CA LEU A 519 17.06 -27.18 33.87
C LEU A 519 16.17 -26.91 32.64
N ALA A 520 16.71 -26.26 31.60
CA ALA A 520 15.97 -26.06 30.35
C ALA A 520 15.61 -27.39 29.67
N ARG A 521 16.43 -28.44 29.81
CA ARG A 521 16.09 -29.78 29.30
C ARG A 521 14.86 -30.34 30.00
N ASP A 522 14.81 -30.22 31.32
CA ASP A 522 13.67 -30.66 32.13
C ASP A 522 12.40 -29.89 31.76
N PHE A 523 12.53 -28.59 31.48
CA PHE A 523 11.41 -27.75 31.04
C PHE A 523 10.88 -28.15 29.65
N VAL A 524 11.76 -28.40 28.66
CA VAL A 524 11.33 -28.90 27.34
C VAL A 524 10.64 -30.25 27.47
N PHE A 525 11.21 -31.16 28.26
CA PHE A 525 10.63 -32.49 28.50
C PHE A 525 9.25 -32.39 29.14
N ALA A 526 9.10 -31.62 30.23
CA ALA A 526 7.83 -31.44 30.92
C ALA A 526 6.78 -30.72 30.06
N ALA A 527 7.18 -29.77 29.21
CA ALA A 527 6.30 -29.10 28.26
C ALA A 527 5.79 -30.07 27.18
N SER A 528 6.67 -30.94 26.67
CA SER A 528 6.29 -31.97 25.71
C SER A 528 5.38 -33.03 26.33
N GLU A 529 5.61 -33.44 27.57
CA GLU A 529 4.83 -34.49 28.24
C GLU A 529 3.45 -33.98 28.69
N ARG A 530 3.40 -32.84 29.39
CA ARG A 530 2.16 -32.33 30.01
C ARG A 530 1.29 -31.52 29.05
N HIS A 531 1.90 -30.89 28.05
CA HIS A 531 1.21 -29.95 27.16
C HIS A 531 1.37 -30.28 25.67
N GLN A 532 2.09 -31.35 25.31
CA GLN A 532 2.35 -31.75 23.92
C GLN A 532 2.86 -30.58 23.06
N ALA A 533 3.74 -29.78 23.64
CA ALA A 533 4.29 -28.58 23.03
C ALA A 533 5.81 -28.71 22.86
N GLY A 534 6.29 -28.58 21.61
CA GLY A 534 7.72 -28.45 21.31
C GLY A 534 8.20 -27.04 21.64
N LEU A 535 9.37 -26.92 22.25
CA LEU A 535 9.95 -25.65 22.66
C LEU A 535 11.37 -25.49 22.10
N THR A 536 11.64 -24.30 21.57
CA THR A 536 12.98 -23.82 21.22
C THR A 536 13.41 -22.76 22.25
N ILE A 537 14.59 -22.92 22.82
CA ILE A 537 15.07 -22.13 23.97
C ILE A 537 16.46 -21.56 23.72
N GLY A 538 16.60 -20.25 23.85
CA GLY A 538 17.88 -19.55 23.92
C GLY A 538 18.15 -19.03 25.32
N CYS A 539 19.36 -19.25 25.85
CA CYS A 539 19.76 -18.78 27.18
C CYS A 539 21.03 -17.91 27.10
N ALA A 540 21.05 -16.76 27.77
CA ALA A 540 22.26 -15.93 27.92
C ALA A 540 22.46 -15.50 29.37
N GLY A 541 23.68 -15.65 29.88
CA GLY A 541 24.02 -15.34 31.26
C GLY A 541 25.04 -14.22 31.41
N PHE A 542 25.02 -13.60 32.58
CA PHE A 542 26.00 -12.61 33.03
C PHE A 542 26.69 -13.11 34.31
N PRO A 543 28.02 -12.92 34.46
CA PRO A 543 28.94 -12.25 33.53
C PRO A 543 29.40 -13.17 32.37
N PHE A 544 29.63 -12.58 31.18
CA PHE A 544 30.23 -13.25 30.02
C PHE A 544 31.03 -12.24 29.19
N LEU A 545 32.33 -12.52 28.96
CA LEU A 545 33.28 -11.59 28.34
C LEU A 545 33.17 -10.16 28.93
N SER A 546 33.25 -9.13 28.08
CA SER A 546 33.09 -7.72 28.42
C SER A 546 31.66 -7.20 28.26
N PHE A 547 30.65 -8.08 28.14
CA PHE A 547 29.27 -7.66 27.94
C PHE A 547 28.65 -7.08 29.21
N ALA A 548 27.91 -5.99 29.06
CA ALA A 548 27.13 -5.38 30.12
C ALA A 548 25.80 -6.13 30.33
N ARG A 549 25.15 -5.91 31.47
CA ARG A 549 23.81 -6.47 31.76
C ARG A 549 22.73 -6.01 30.77
N SER A 550 22.92 -4.87 30.10
CA SER A 550 22.04 -4.40 29.01
C SER A 550 22.05 -5.32 27.80
N ASP A 551 23.21 -5.93 27.53
CA ASP A 551 23.47 -6.68 26.31
C ASP A 551 22.83 -8.08 26.35
N LEU A 552 22.36 -8.50 27.53
CA LEU A 552 21.68 -9.78 27.74
C LEU A 552 20.48 -9.98 26.82
N VAL A 553 19.72 -8.92 26.51
CA VAL A 553 18.55 -9.02 25.61
C VAL A 553 18.96 -9.41 24.20
N GLU A 554 20.05 -8.84 23.71
CA GLU A 554 20.57 -9.16 22.39
C GLU A 554 21.29 -10.51 22.39
N ASN A 555 22.04 -10.82 23.44
CA ASN A 555 22.74 -12.10 23.59
C ASN A 555 21.77 -13.28 23.67
N VAL A 556 20.65 -13.15 24.40
CA VAL A 556 19.64 -14.21 24.47
C VAL A 556 18.93 -14.41 23.13
N ARG A 557 18.74 -13.33 22.35
CA ARG A 557 18.18 -13.38 21.00
C ARG A 557 19.11 -14.16 20.06
N LYS A 558 20.41 -13.87 20.10
CA LYS A 558 21.43 -14.63 19.35
C LYS A 558 21.44 -16.11 19.74
N ALA A 559 21.33 -16.41 21.04
CA ALA A 559 21.24 -17.79 21.52
C ALA A 559 19.97 -18.51 21.03
N LEU A 560 18.82 -17.82 20.98
CA LEU A 560 17.60 -18.40 20.43
C LEU A 560 17.74 -18.73 18.94
N GLU A 561 18.39 -17.88 18.16
CA GLU A 561 18.68 -18.16 16.75
C GLU A 561 19.61 -19.35 16.56
N HIS A 562 20.61 -19.50 17.43
CA HIS A 562 21.44 -20.71 17.45
C HIS A 562 20.58 -21.94 17.76
N ALA A 563 19.67 -21.87 18.74
CA ALA A 563 18.80 -22.99 19.09
C ALA A 563 17.92 -23.47 17.92
N PHE A 564 17.48 -22.57 17.04
CA PHE A 564 16.71 -22.91 15.84
C PHE A 564 17.47 -23.76 14.82
N LEU A 565 18.81 -23.75 14.86
CA LEU A 565 19.66 -24.54 13.96
C LEU A 565 19.93 -25.95 14.49
N LEU A 566 19.56 -26.24 15.74
CA LEU A 566 19.81 -27.53 16.38
C LEU A 566 18.68 -28.54 16.13
N GLU A 567 19.01 -29.82 16.23
CA GLU A 567 18.01 -30.89 16.33
C GLU A 567 17.39 -30.93 17.73
N ALA A 568 16.23 -31.56 17.88
CA ALA A 568 15.54 -31.63 19.18
C ALA A 568 16.37 -32.43 20.20
N PRO A 569 16.51 -31.97 21.47
CA PRO A 569 15.94 -30.75 22.05
C PRO A 569 16.67 -29.46 21.62
N ARG A 570 15.90 -28.47 21.15
CA ARG A 570 16.41 -27.19 20.61
C ARG A 570 16.75 -26.20 21.71
N ILE A 571 17.88 -26.41 22.37
CA ILE A 571 18.35 -25.56 23.47
C ILE A 571 19.77 -25.09 23.16
N ALA A 572 19.98 -23.78 23.16
CA ALA A 572 21.31 -23.20 23.00
C ALA A 572 21.62 -22.18 24.09
N ALA A 573 22.86 -22.22 24.58
CA ALA A 573 23.43 -21.22 25.47
C ALA A 573 24.28 -20.23 24.67
N PHE A 574 24.29 -18.97 25.08
CA PHE A 574 25.13 -17.95 24.48
C PHE A 574 26.62 -18.24 24.74
N ASP A 575 27.32 -18.63 23.68
CA ASP A 575 28.70 -19.12 23.72
C ASP A 575 29.48 -18.73 22.45
N SER A 576 30.71 -19.24 22.31
CA SER A 576 31.56 -18.99 21.12
C SER A 576 30.89 -19.42 19.81
N THR A 577 30.16 -20.54 19.80
CA THR A 577 29.43 -21.04 18.63
C THR A 577 28.30 -20.08 18.25
N THR A 578 27.56 -19.59 19.25
CA THR A 578 26.49 -18.60 19.07
C THR A 578 27.00 -17.31 18.45
N LEU A 579 28.15 -16.81 18.93
CA LEU A 579 28.82 -15.64 18.35
C LEU A 579 29.28 -15.91 16.91
N THR A 580 29.74 -17.12 16.60
CA THR A 580 30.13 -17.53 15.24
C THR A 580 28.94 -17.51 14.28
N ILE A 581 27.80 -18.08 14.69
CA ILE A 581 26.56 -18.07 13.91
C ILE A 581 26.05 -16.63 13.72
N SER A 582 26.14 -15.80 14.75
CA SER A 582 25.79 -14.37 14.66
C SER A 582 26.68 -13.64 13.64
N ALA A 583 27.98 -13.90 13.67
CA ALA A 583 28.96 -13.35 12.73
C ALA A 583 28.71 -13.82 11.29
N ASP A 584 28.41 -15.11 11.09
CA ASP A 584 28.07 -15.67 9.77
C ASP A 584 26.84 -14.97 9.15
N ARG A 585 25.89 -14.55 9.98
CA ARG A 585 24.73 -13.77 9.52
C ARG A 585 25.11 -12.37 9.05
N TYR A 586 25.97 -11.67 9.79
CA TYR A 586 26.48 -10.37 9.34
C TYR A 586 27.27 -10.52 8.04
N PHE A 587 28.08 -11.59 7.93
CA PHE A 587 28.82 -11.91 6.73
C PHE A 587 27.90 -12.15 5.53
N ALA A 588 26.81 -12.89 5.70
CA ALA A 588 25.81 -13.15 4.65
C ALA A 588 25.10 -11.87 4.19
N ARG A 589 24.89 -10.90 5.08
CA ARG A 589 24.34 -9.57 4.76
C ARG A 589 25.37 -8.63 4.11
N GLY A 590 26.64 -9.02 4.06
CA GLY A 590 27.72 -8.20 3.52
C GLY A 590 28.36 -7.23 4.51
N ASP A 591 27.91 -7.21 5.77
CA ASP A 591 28.53 -6.38 6.82
C ASP A 591 29.78 -7.08 7.38
N LEU A 592 30.88 -6.96 6.64
CA LEU A 592 32.14 -7.60 6.96
C LEU A 592 32.76 -7.06 8.25
N PHE A 593 32.52 -5.79 8.60
CA PHE A 593 33.09 -5.19 9.81
C PHE A 593 32.45 -5.74 11.07
N LEU A 594 31.11 -5.76 11.15
CA LEU A 594 30.41 -6.36 12.28
C LEU A 594 30.70 -7.86 12.39
N ALA A 595 30.75 -8.58 11.26
CA ALA A 595 31.12 -10.00 11.25
C ALA A 595 32.50 -10.23 11.87
N MET A 596 33.50 -9.41 11.51
CA MET A 596 34.84 -9.52 12.08
C MET A 596 34.88 -9.29 13.60
N GLU A 597 34.15 -8.30 14.10
CA GLU A 597 34.11 -8.03 15.54
C GLU A 597 33.46 -9.20 16.31
N GLU A 598 32.36 -9.76 15.79
CA GLU A 598 31.71 -10.94 16.40
C GLU A 598 32.60 -12.19 16.32
N TYR A 599 33.33 -12.45 15.23
CA TYR A 599 34.29 -13.57 15.18
C TYR A 599 35.45 -13.38 16.17
N LYS A 600 35.92 -12.14 16.39
CA LYS A 600 36.94 -11.87 17.42
C LYS A 600 36.39 -12.16 18.81
N LEU A 601 35.14 -11.77 19.10
CA LEU A 601 34.48 -12.12 20.36
C LEU A 601 34.30 -13.64 20.50
N ALA A 602 33.95 -14.35 19.42
CA ALA A 602 33.87 -15.81 19.42
C ALA A 602 35.21 -16.44 19.80
N LEU A 603 36.32 -15.94 19.25
CA LEU A 603 37.66 -16.40 19.58
C LEU A 603 38.12 -15.99 20.98
N ALA A 604 37.67 -14.84 21.49
CA ALA A 604 37.92 -14.45 22.88
C ALA A 604 37.17 -15.35 23.86
N ALA A 605 35.98 -15.86 23.49
CA ALA A 605 35.24 -16.85 24.26
C ALA A 605 35.84 -18.25 24.19
N ASN A 606 36.37 -18.65 23.02
CA ASN A 606 37.07 -19.90 22.81
C ASN A 606 38.11 -19.77 21.70
N GLU A 607 39.39 -19.72 22.07
CA GLU A 607 40.50 -19.55 21.13
C GLU A 607 40.67 -20.73 20.17
N ASP A 608 40.09 -21.90 20.48
CA ASP A 608 40.16 -23.12 19.68
C ASP A 608 39.00 -23.25 18.67
N ASN A 609 38.15 -22.24 18.55
CA ASN A 609 37.09 -22.22 17.55
C ASN A 609 37.68 -22.00 16.13
N ILE A 610 38.06 -23.10 15.48
CA ILE A 610 38.64 -23.12 14.12
C ILE A 610 37.69 -22.50 13.09
N LEU A 611 36.36 -22.71 13.25
CA LEU A 611 35.37 -22.14 12.33
C LEU A 611 35.38 -20.61 12.38
N ALA A 612 35.35 -20.02 13.58
CA ALA A 612 35.45 -18.57 13.76
C ALA A 612 36.79 -18.01 13.25
N ALA A 613 37.91 -18.71 13.51
CA ALA A 613 39.23 -18.31 13.01
C ALA A 613 39.31 -18.31 11.48
N ASN A 614 38.77 -19.36 10.84
CA ASN A 614 38.73 -19.48 9.39
C ASN A 614 37.85 -18.39 8.78
N SER A 615 36.64 -18.19 9.30
CA SER A 615 35.71 -17.17 8.80
C SER A 615 36.25 -15.75 8.99
N LEU A 616 36.93 -15.46 10.10
CA LEU A 616 37.66 -14.19 10.29
C LEU A 616 38.74 -13.99 9.21
N GLY A 617 39.49 -15.04 8.87
CA GLY A 617 40.47 -15.03 7.78
C GLY A 617 39.83 -14.72 6.42
N ILE A 618 38.64 -15.27 6.15
CA ILE A 618 37.87 -14.98 4.92
C ILE A 618 37.44 -13.52 4.88
N CYS A 619 36.95 -12.96 5.99
CA CYS A 619 36.58 -11.54 6.07
C CYS A 619 37.78 -10.62 5.78
N LEU A 620 38.92 -10.89 6.41
CA LEU A 620 40.17 -10.15 6.18
C LEU A 620 40.58 -10.21 4.70
N ALA A 621 40.50 -11.38 4.07
CA ALA A 621 40.80 -11.54 2.67
C ALA A 621 39.84 -10.71 1.79
N ARG A 622 38.52 -10.72 2.08
CA ARG A 622 37.54 -9.92 1.32
C ARG A 622 37.78 -8.42 1.43
N LEU A 623 38.21 -7.93 2.58
CA LEU A 623 38.60 -6.53 2.79
C LEU A 623 39.97 -6.15 2.19
N GLY A 624 40.65 -7.08 1.52
CA GLY A 624 41.97 -6.83 0.93
C GLY A 624 43.13 -6.87 1.92
N ARG A 625 42.87 -7.19 3.20
CA ARG A 625 43.90 -7.38 4.25
C ARG A 625 44.53 -8.78 4.12
N LEU A 626 45.15 -9.02 2.97
CA LEU A 626 45.58 -10.35 2.52
C LEU A 626 46.73 -10.92 3.38
N SER A 627 47.65 -10.08 3.87
CA SER A 627 48.75 -10.50 4.75
C SER A 627 48.23 -11.06 6.08
N GLU A 628 47.25 -10.38 6.67
CA GLU A 628 46.62 -10.84 7.92
C GLU A 628 45.79 -12.11 7.70
N ALA A 629 45.06 -12.20 6.58
CA ALA A 629 44.36 -13.41 6.20
C ALA A 629 45.33 -14.60 6.06
N ARG A 630 46.46 -14.41 5.38
CA ARG A 630 47.54 -15.42 5.27
C ARG A 630 48.02 -15.87 6.65
N SER A 631 48.29 -14.93 7.55
CA SER A 631 48.72 -15.24 8.92
C SER A 631 47.65 -16.03 9.70
N ARG A 632 46.37 -15.73 9.51
CA ARG A 632 45.27 -16.45 10.17
C ARG A 632 45.15 -17.89 9.69
N PHE A 633 45.15 -18.11 8.37
CA PHE A 633 45.10 -19.47 7.82
C PHE A 633 46.35 -20.27 8.19
N ALA A 634 47.54 -19.66 8.16
CA ALA A 634 48.77 -20.29 8.63
C ALA A 634 48.71 -20.67 10.12
N GLY A 635 48.10 -19.81 10.96
CA GLY A 635 47.88 -20.10 12.37
C GLY A 635 46.97 -21.32 12.61
N ILE A 636 45.91 -21.47 11.80
CA ILE A 636 45.05 -22.67 11.82
C ILE A 636 45.88 -23.90 11.44
N LEU A 637 46.67 -23.82 10.37
CA LEU A 637 47.53 -24.91 9.90
C LEU A 637 48.68 -25.26 10.84
N GLY A 638 49.09 -24.33 11.70
CA GLY A 638 50.04 -24.58 12.79
C GLY A 638 49.45 -25.47 13.89
N ARG A 639 48.13 -25.46 14.08
CA ARG A 639 47.42 -26.31 15.05
C ARG A 639 46.88 -27.60 14.40
N ASP A 640 46.38 -27.49 13.18
CA ASP A 640 45.80 -28.57 12.39
C ASP A 640 46.36 -28.51 10.95
N ALA A 641 47.46 -29.24 10.72
CA ALA A 641 48.21 -29.21 9.46
C ALA A 641 47.43 -29.80 8.27
N GLU A 642 46.35 -30.54 8.52
CA GLU A 642 45.52 -31.22 7.53
C GLU A 642 44.17 -30.52 7.31
N ASN A 643 44.00 -29.31 7.86
CA ASN A 643 42.76 -28.56 7.71
C ASN A 643 42.51 -28.15 6.25
N LEU A 644 41.61 -28.88 5.56
CA LEU A 644 41.28 -28.66 4.15
C LEU A 644 40.79 -27.23 3.86
N MET A 645 39.94 -26.68 4.73
CA MET A 645 39.39 -25.33 4.57
C MET A 645 40.50 -24.27 4.63
N ALA A 646 41.38 -24.36 5.61
CA ALA A 646 42.49 -23.42 5.76
C ALA A 646 43.52 -23.56 4.61
N LEU A 647 43.82 -24.78 4.14
CA LEU A 647 44.69 -25.00 2.98
C LEU A 647 44.14 -24.36 1.71
N TYR A 648 42.87 -24.59 1.40
CA TYR A 648 42.24 -24.00 0.22
C TYR A 648 42.17 -22.46 0.32
N ASN A 649 41.82 -21.93 1.48
CA ASN A 649 41.72 -20.48 1.70
C ASN A 649 43.09 -19.79 1.71
N LEU A 650 44.13 -20.45 2.24
CA LEU A 650 45.51 -20.00 2.13
C LEU A 650 45.93 -19.93 0.66
N GLY A 651 45.68 -20.98 -0.12
CA GLY A 651 45.99 -21.00 -1.55
C GLY A 651 45.31 -19.87 -2.33
N CYS A 652 44.02 -19.63 -2.07
CA CYS A 652 43.29 -18.50 -2.67
C CYS A 652 43.84 -17.13 -2.25
N THR A 653 44.31 -17.01 -0.99
CA THR A 653 44.88 -15.77 -0.47
C THR A 653 46.25 -15.50 -1.09
N CYS A 654 47.11 -16.52 -1.20
CA CYS A 654 48.41 -16.43 -1.87
C CYS A 654 48.27 -16.08 -3.35
N LEU A 655 47.28 -16.67 -4.06
CA LEU A 655 46.99 -16.31 -5.45
C LEU A 655 46.68 -14.81 -5.61
N ARG A 656 45.90 -14.23 -4.68
CA ARG A 656 45.57 -12.79 -4.69
C ARG A 656 46.73 -11.90 -4.29
N LEU A 657 47.69 -12.42 -3.53
CA LEU A 657 48.96 -11.75 -3.21
C LEU A 657 49.98 -11.82 -4.35
N GLY A 658 49.73 -12.64 -5.38
CA GLY A 658 50.68 -12.92 -6.46
C GLY A 658 51.72 -13.99 -6.13
N ASP A 659 51.62 -14.64 -4.97
CA ASP A 659 52.49 -15.73 -4.54
C ASP A 659 52.00 -17.05 -5.16
N LEU A 660 52.32 -17.23 -6.45
CA LEU A 660 51.82 -18.35 -7.27
C LEU A 660 52.36 -19.71 -6.81
N GLU A 661 53.60 -19.75 -6.30
CA GLU A 661 54.24 -20.98 -5.83
C GLU A 661 53.53 -21.52 -4.58
N GLU A 662 53.33 -20.66 -3.56
CA GLU A 662 52.65 -21.06 -2.33
C GLU A 662 51.17 -21.39 -2.58
N ALA A 663 50.53 -20.68 -3.52
CA ALA A 663 49.17 -20.99 -3.95
C ALA A 663 49.09 -22.40 -4.55
N GLN A 664 49.99 -22.74 -5.47
CA GLN A 664 50.03 -24.06 -6.11
C GLN A 664 50.33 -25.16 -5.10
N LEU A 665 51.28 -24.93 -4.18
CA LEU A 665 51.62 -25.87 -3.12
C LEU A 665 50.41 -26.15 -2.22
N SER A 666 49.71 -25.09 -1.80
CA SER A 666 48.52 -25.18 -0.94
C SER A 666 47.39 -25.98 -1.61
N PHE A 667 47.11 -25.71 -2.89
CA PHE A 667 46.09 -26.47 -3.64
C PHE A 667 46.51 -27.92 -3.87
N ARG A 668 47.79 -28.20 -4.13
CA ARG A 668 48.29 -29.58 -4.25
C ARG A 668 48.18 -30.34 -2.93
N ARG A 669 48.51 -29.71 -1.80
CA ARG A 669 48.30 -30.29 -0.47
C ARG A 669 46.82 -30.58 -0.22
N CYS A 670 45.93 -29.66 -0.58
CA CYS A 670 44.49 -29.87 -0.51
C CYS A 670 44.06 -31.11 -1.34
N LEU A 671 44.59 -31.27 -2.56
CA LEU A 671 44.29 -32.44 -3.40
C LEU A 671 44.96 -33.75 -2.97
N ASN A 672 46.05 -33.69 -2.21
CA ASN A 672 46.65 -34.88 -1.61
C ASN A 672 45.78 -35.42 -0.47
N LEU A 673 45.12 -34.53 0.29
CA LEU A 673 44.21 -34.90 1.37
C LEU A 673 42.82 -35.28 0.84
N ASP A 674 42.29 -34.50 -0.11
CA ASP A 674 41.04 -34.80 -0.81
C ASP A 674 41.23 -34.71 -2.33
N PRO A 675 41.50 -35.84 -3.01
CA PRO A 675 41.62 -35.90 -4.46
C PRO A 675 40.35 -35.49 -5.23
N ARG A 676 39.20 -35.38 -4.56
CA ARG A 676 37.91 -35.00 -5.14
C ARG A 676 37.54 -33.55 -4.82
N HIS A 677 38.46 -32.75 -4.26
CA HIS A 677 38.18 -31.35 -3.92
C HIS A 677 38.07 -30.46 -5.19
N ILE A 678 36.85 -30.39 -5.74
CA ILE A 678 36.50 -29.74 -7.01
C ILE A 678 37.10 -28.34 -7.15
N TYR A 679 36.94 -27.49 -6.13
CA TYR A 679 37.39 -26.09 -6.20
C TYR A 679 38.91 -25.96 -6.28
N ALA A 680 39.67 -26.87 -5.67
CA ALA A 680 41.13 -26.85 -5.75
C ALA A 680 41.60 -27.28 -7.14
N ILE A 681 40.94 -28.26 -7.76
CA ILE A 681 41.17 -28.66 -9.15
C ILE A 681 40.92 -27.49 -10.11
N LEU A 682 39.79 -26.79 -9.95
CA LEU A 682 39.44 -25.63 -10.78
C LEU A 682 40.45 -24.49 -10.62
N ARG A 683 40.95 -24.23 -9.40
CA ARG A 683 41.99 -23.22 -9.16
C ARG A 683 43.30 -23.56 -9.85
N LEU A 684 43.76 -24.82 -9.77
CA LEU A 684 44.93 -25.27 -10.52
C LEU A 684 44.75 -25.16 -12.04
N GLY A 685 43.56 -25.48 -12.55
CA GLY A 685 43.23 -25.29 -13.98
C GLY A 685 43.27 -23.82 -14.40
N GLN A 686 42.74 -22.89 -13.58
CA GLN A 686 42.84 -21.44 -13.82
C GLN A 686 44.28 -20.93 -13.78
N MET A 687 45.10 -21.45 -12.87
CA MET A 687 46.53 -21.11 -12.81
C MET A 687 47.28 -21.60 -14.05
N ALA A 688 47.01 -22.84 -14.50
CA ALA A 688 47.59 -23.38 -15.73
C ALA A 688 47.18 -22.56 -16.96
N GLU A 689 45.91 -22.17 -17.06
CA GLU A 689 45.41 -21.33 -18.14
C GLU A 689 46.05 -19.94 -18.15
N GLN A 690 46.23 -19.32 -16.97
CA GLN A 690 46.93 -18.03 -16.86
C GLN A 690 48.41 -18.15 -17.24
N GLY A 691 49.03 -19.30 -16.96
CA GLY A 691 50.40 -19.64 -17.38
C GLY A 691 50.52 -20.03 -18.86
N GLY A 692 49.41 -20.11 -19.61
CA GLY A 692 49.40 -20.46 -21.04
C GLY A 692 49.38 -21.95 -21.36
N ASP A 693 49.38 -22.83 -20.34
CA ASP A 693 49.27 -24.29 -20.55
C ASP A 693 47.79 -24.70 -20.67
N THR A 694 47.25 -24.55 -21.89
CA THR A 694 45.84 -24.87 -22.17
C THR A 694 45.54 -26.35 -22.04
N VAL A 695 46.52 -27.23 -22.29
CA VAL A 695 46.35 -28.69 -22.20
C VAL A 695 46.18 -29.12 -20.74
N LEU A 696 47.04 -28.62 -19.85
CA LEU A 696 46.93 -28.89 -18.42
C LEU A 696 45.67 -28.26 -17.82
N ALA A 697 45.31 -27.05 -18.27
CA ALA A 697 44.06 -26.39 -17.87
C ALA A 697 42.83 -27.23 -18.26
N GLU A 698 42.78 -27.71 -19.51
CA GLU A 698 41.69 -28.56 -20.00
C GLU A 698 41.60 -29.87 -19.20
N SER A 699 42.75 -30.51 -18.91
CA SER A 699 42.81 -31.72 -18.09
C SER A 699 42.20 -31.50 -16.70
N HIS A 700 42.57 -30.40 -16.03
CA HIS A 700 42.01 -30.05 -14.73
C HIS A 700 40.50 -29.75 -14.80
N TYR A 701 40.05 -28.98 -15.80
CA TYR A 701 38.63 -28.68 -15.94
C TYR A 701 37.80 -29.92 -16.28
N ARG A 702 38.32 -30.83 -17.11
CA ARG A 702 37.65 -32.11 -17.40
C ARG A 702 37.56 -32.99 -16.16
N ARG A 703 38.63 -33.09 -15.38
CA ARG A 703 38.61 -33.81 -14.08
C ARG A 703 37.62 -33.20 -13.09
N ALA A 704 37.48 -31.87 -13.05
CA ALA A 704 36.45 -31.24 -12.25
C ALA A 704 35.04 -31.58 -12.78
N GLY A 705 34.86 -31.64 -14.10
CA GLY A 705 33.62 -32.02 -14.76
C GLY A 705 33.21 -33.48 -14.56
N GLU A 706 34.16 -34.39 -14.39
CA GLU A 706 33.90 -35.79 -13.99
C GLU A 706 33.29 -35.87 -12.58
N LEU A 707 33.54 -34.89 -11.71
CA LEU A 707 33.00 -34.82 -10.36
C LEU A 707 31.67 -34.05 -10.31
N ASP A 708 31.60 -32.92 -11.00
CA ASP A 708 30.36 -32.17 -11.23
C ASP A 708 30.45 -31.44 -12.58
N GLU A 709 29.67 -31.91 -13.55
CA GLU A 709 29.69 -31.41 -14.92
C GLU A 709 29.38 -29.90 -14.98
N ARG A 710 28.50 -29.44 -14.09
CA ARG A 710 27.97 -28.06 -14.06
C ARG A 710 29.06 -27.02 -13.81
N VAL A 711 30.04 -27.33 -12.96
CA VAL A 711 31.09 -26.37 -12.59
C VAL A 711 32.16 -26.23 -13.66
N ALA A 712 32.32 -27.23 -14.54
CA ALA A 712 33.37 -27.26 -15.55
C ALA A 712 32.97 -26.52 -16.84
N HIS A 713 31.69 -26.55 -17.19
CA HIS A 713 31.17 -26.01 -18.45
C HIS A 713 31.59 -24.57 -18.75
N ARG A 714 31.48 -23.65 -17.78
CA ARG A 714 31.95 -22.26 -17.98
C ARG A 714 33.45 -22.20 -18.28
N HIS A 715 34.25 -22.97 -17.55
CA HIS A 715 35.71 -22.95 -17.70
C HIS A 715 36.16 -23.56 -19.03
N LEU A 716 35.57 -24.70 -19.42
CA LEU A 716 35.79 -25.34 -20.72
C LEU A 716 35.29 -24.48 -21.89
N GLY A 717 34.13 -23.84 -21.75
CA GLY A 717 33.57 -22.96 -22.77
C GLY A 717 34.46 -21.74 -23.01
N ARG A 718 34.94 -21.10 -21.93
CA ARG A 718 35.90 -19.98 -22.03
C ARG A 718 37.24 -20.40 -22.61
N LEU A 719 37.76 -21.57 -22.25
CA LEU A 719 38.99 -22.11 -22.81
C LEU A 719 38.84 -22.40 -24.31
N ALA A 720 37.75 -23.05 -24.72
CA ALA A 720 37.43 -23.33 -26.11
C ALA A 720 37.28 -22.03 -26.94
N LEU A 721 36.73 -20.97 -26.36
CA LEU A 721 36.64 -19.67 -27.02
C LEU A 721 38.02 -19.05 -27.26
N LYS A 722 38.95 -19.14 -26.30
CA LYS A 722 40.34 -18.71 -26.46
C LYS A 722 41.08 -19.48 -27.56
N GLU A 723 40.75 -20.76 -27.72
CA GLU A 723 41.29 -21.63 -28.77
C GLU A 723 40.63 -21.45 -30.15
N GLY A 724 39.65 -20.54 -30.28
CA GLY A 724 38.91 -20.30 -31.52
C GLY A 724 37.87 -21.38 -31.87
N LYS A 725 37.57 -22.29 -30.94
CA LYS A 725 36.58 -23.38 -31.11
C LYS A 725 35.18 -22.90 -30.73
N THR A 726 34.64 -21.93 -31.49
CA THR A 726 33.41 -21.18 -31.15
C THR A 726 32.17 -22.06 -30.94
N GLU A 727 31.98 -23.12 -31.74
CA GLU A 727 30.83 -24.04 -31.56
C GLU A 727 30.90 -24.83 -30.25
N LYS A 728 32.08 -25.35 -29.92
CA LYS A 728 32.30 -26.07 -28.66
C LYS A 728 32.14 -25.13 -27.47
N ALA A 729 32.64 -23.90 -27.58
CA ALA A 729 32.45 -22.86 -26.58
C ALA A 729 30.97 -22.57 -26.34
N ARG A 730 30.20 -22.36 -27.41
CA ARG A 730 28.75 -22.10 -27.34
C ARG A 730 27.99 -23.25 -26.67
N SER A 731 28.28 -24.50 -27.04
CA SER A 731 27.64 -25.68 -26.44
C SER A 731 27.89 -25.75 -24.93
N HIS A 732 29.15 -25.61 -24.49
CA HIS A 732 29.48 -25.62 -23.07
C HIS A 732 28.88 -24.43 -22.32
N LEU A 733 28.90 -23.22 -22.88
CA LEU A 733 28.33 -22.04 -22.21
C LEU A 733 26.81 -22.12 -22.09
N HIS A 734 26.11 -22.66 -23.09
CA HIS A 734 24.67 -22.95 -22.97
C HIS A 734 24.41 -23.97 -21.87
N ALA A 735 25.19 -25.06 -21.79
CA ALA A 735 25.07 -26.01 -20.70
C ALA A 735 25.33 -25.38 -19.31
N ALA A 736 26.26 -24.42 -19.22
CA ALA A 736 26.52 -23.66 -18.00
C ALA A 736 25.31 -22.80 -17.59
N VAL A 737 24.66 -22.11 -18.53
CA VAL A 737 23.46 -21.29 -18.26
C VAL A 737 22.25 -22.15 -17.92
N VAL A 738 22.09 -23.31 -18.56
CA VAL A 738 21.04 -24.28 -18.20
C VAL A 738 21.23 -24.78 -16.78
N ALA A 739 22.48 -25.05 -16.38
CA ALA A 739 22.80 -25.49 -15.02
C ALA A 739 22.66 -24.37 -13.98
N ASN A 740 23.01 -23.14 -14.34
CA ASN A 740 22.88 -21.95 -13.50
C ASN A 740 22.45 -20.73 -14.34
N PRO A 741 21.15 -20.41 -14.36
CA PRO A 741 20.64 -19.26 -15.12
C PRO A 741 21.20 -17.90 -14.68
N MET A 742 21.77 -17.82 -13.46
CA MET A 742 22.32 -16.60 -12.87
C MET A 742 23.85 -16.47 -13.07
N ASP A 743 24.46 -17.24 -13.98
CA ASP A 743 25.90 -17.13 -14.28
C ASP A 743 26.19 -16.00 -15.28
N ALA A 744 26.35 -14.78 -14.73
CA ALA A 744 26.62 -13.57 -15.51
C ALA A 744 27.83 -13.69 -16.46
N ALA A 745 28.87 -14.43 -16.07
CA ALA A 745 30.06 -14.59 -16.90
C ALA A 745 29.78 -15.47 -18.13
N SER A 746 28.99 -16.52 -17.99
CA SER A 746 28.59 -17.38 -19.11
C SER A 746 27.64 -16.64 -20.07
N LEU A 747 26.70 -15.87 -19.54
CA LEU A 747 25.79 -15.01 -20.32
C LEU A 747 26.58 -13.96 -21.13
N HIS A 748 27.56 -13.29 -20.51
CA HIS A 748 28.44 -12.35 -21.20
C HIS A 748 29.23 -13.01 -22.35
N LEU A 749 29.79 -14.20 -22.11
CA LEU A 749 30.53 -14.94 -23.16
C LEU A 749 29.61 -15.42 -24.29
N LEU A 750 28.37 -15.80 -23.99
CA LEU A 750 27.36 -16.11 -25.01
C LEU A 750 27.00 -14.88 -25.83
N ALA A 751 26.68 -13.75 -25.19
CA ALA A 751 26.42 -12.48 -25.87
C ALA A 751 27.53 -12.15 -26.86
N ARG A 752 28.79 -12.24 -26.42
CA ARG A 752 29.96 -12.04 -27.28
C ARG A 752 29.98 -13.01 -28.48
N ILE A 753 29.73 -14.30 -28.28
CA ILE A 753 29.70 -15.28 -29.37
C ILE A 753 28.61 -14.95 -30.40
N TYR A 754 27.41 -14.57 -29.95
CA TYR A 754 26.31 -14.22 -30.86
C TYR A 754 26.59 -12.93 -31.65
N LEU A 755 27.22 -11.93 -31.03
CA LEU A 755 27.65 -10.70 -31.72
C LEU A 755 28.77 -10.97 -32.73
N ASP A 756 29.79 -11.72 -32.36
CA ASP A 756 30.96 -11.97 -33.21
C ASP A 756 30.58 -12.77 -34.48
N ARG A 757 29.46 -13.52 -34.46
CA ARG A 757 28.95 -14.27 -35.61
C ARG A 757 27.86 -13.56 -36.41
N GLY A 758 27.18 -12.60 -35.79
CA GLY A 758 26.02 -11.92 -36.39
C GLY A 758 24.80 -12.82 -36.53
N ASP A 759 24.70 -13.91 -35.73
CA ASP A 759 23.62 -14.90 -35.85
C ASP A 759 22.28 -14.32 -35.39
N ASP A 760 22.24 -13.72 -34.18
CA ASP A 760 21.02 -13.21 -33.57
C ASP A 760 21.34 -12.03 -32.61
N PRO A 761 21.18 -10.77 -33.07
CA PRO A 761 21.53 -9.59 -32.27
C PRO A 761 20.54 -9.33 -31.13
N GLU A 762 19.31 -9.84 -31.19
CA GLU A 762 18.31 -9.68 -30.12
C GLU A 762 18.63 -10.63 -28.94
N MET A 763 18.97 -11.88 -29.24
CA MET A 763 19.46 -12.83 -28.24
C MET A 763 20.75 -12.36 -27.58
N ALA A 764 21.68 -11.80 -28.36
CA ALA A 764 22.89 -11.20 -27.83
C ALA A 764 22.60 -10.06 -26.82
N GLU A 765 21.65 -9.18 -27.14
CA GLU A 765 21.23 -8.11 -26.24
C GLU A 765 20.61 -8.67 -24.96
N SER A 766 19.73 -9.66 -25.08
CA SER A 766 19.08 -10.30 -23.94
C SER A 766 20.12 -10.86 -22.96
N PHE A 767 21.09 -11.62 -23.45
CA PHE A 767 22.19 -12.15 -22.63
C PHE A 767 23.07 -11.04 -22.05
N ALA A 768 23.38 -9.99 -22.83
CA ALA A 768 24.18 -8.86 -22.36
C ALA A 768 23.46 -8.11 -21.23
N ARG A 769 22.16 -7.79 -21.38
CA ARG A 769 21.35 -7.14 -20.35
C ARG A 769 21.26 -7.97 -19.08
N GLN A 770 21.05 -9.28 -19.21
CA GLN A 770 21.03 -10.18 -18.04
C GLN A 770 22.39 -10.21 -17.34
N SER A 771 23.51 -10.25 -18.08
CA SER A 771 24.85 -10.24 -17.47
C SER A 771 25.11 -8.95 -16.67
N VAL A 772 24.68 -7.80 -17.19
CA VAL A 772 24.79 -6.49 -16.53
C VAL A 772 23.88 -6.41 -15.31
N TYR A 773 22.64 -6.89 -15.41
CA TYR A 773 21.70 -6.93 -14.30
C TYR A 773 22.24 -7.73 -13.12
N LEU A 774 22.84 -8.88 -13.40
CA LEU A 774 23.39 -9.78 -12.38
C LEU A 774 24.70 -9.27 -11.77
N ASN A 775 25.52 -8.54 -12.53
CA ASN A 775 26.75 -7.96 -12.01
C ASN A 775 27.08 -6.62 -12.67
N PRO A 776 26.50 -5.51 -12.15
CA PRO A 776 26.66 -4.19 -12.76
C PRO A 776 28.04 -3.57 -12.52
N GLY A 777 28.91 -4.18 -11.70
CA GLY A 777 30.24 -3.65 -11.39
C GLY A 777 31.33 -4.03 -12.39
N LYS A 778 31.02 -4.78 -13.45
CA LYS A 778 31.99 -5.26 -14.45
C LYS A 778 31.92 -4.43 -15.73
N VAL A 779 32.97 -3.66 -16.01
CA VAL A 779 33.11 -2.81 -17.21
C VAL A 779 32.85 -3.61 -18.50
N ALA A 780 33.49 -4.78 -18.63
CA ALA A 780 33.36 -5.64 -19.81
C ALA A 780 31.91 -6.08 -20.12
N TYR A 781 31.00 -6.10 -19.13
CA TYR A 781 29.60 -6.48 -19.36
C TYR A 781 28.81 -5.31 -19.96
N TRP A 782 29.11 -4.09 -19.52
CA TRP A 782 28.54 -2.86 -20.09
C TRP A 782 29.06 -2.60 -21.51
N ASP A 783 30.34 -2.86 -21.76
CA ASP A 783 30.91 -2.79 -23.11
C ASP A 783 30.16 -3.72 -24.06
N GLU A 784 29.88 -4.95 -23.62
CA GLU A 784 29.18 -5.94 -24.45
C GLU A 784 27.73 -5.57 -24.71
N LEU A 785 27.04 -4.98 -23.74
CA LEU A 785 25.71 -4.42 -23.94
C LEU A 785 25.74 -3.25 -24.93
N ALA A 786 26.72 -2.34 -24.80
CA ALA A 786 26.87 -1.23 -25.74
C ALA A 786 27.13 -1.73 -27.16
N ARG A 787 28.03 -2.71 -27.33
CA ARG A 787 28.29 -3.34 -28.63
C ARG A 787 27.02 -3.96 -29.22
N SER A 788 26.22 -4.65 -28.41
CA SER A 788 24.95 -5.24 -28.86
C SER A 788 23.94 -4.18 -29.33
N LEU A 789 23.81 -3.07 -28.60
CA LEU A 789 22.88 -1.99 -28.93
C LEU A 789 23.31 -1.24 -30.19
N ASP A 790 24.61 -1.04 -30.39
CA ASP A 790 25.15 -0.43 -31.61
C ASP A 790 24.89 -1.29 -32.84
N THR A 791 25.04 -2.62 -32.75
CA THR A 791 24.74 -3.52 -33.88
C THR A 791 23.28 -3.46 -34.34
N GLN A 792 22.37 -3.04 -33.45
CA GLN A 792 20.95 -2.83 -33.75
C GLN A 792 20.60 -1.38 -34.12
N GLY A 793 21.58 -0.46 -34.19
CA GLY A 793 21.36 0.95 -34.50
C GLY A 793 20.78 1.80 -33.36
N ARG A 794 20.73 1.28 -32.12
CA ARG A 794 20.21 1.98 -30.93
C ARG A 794 21.31 2.80 -30.24
N THR A 795 21.87 3.74 -30.98
CA THR A 795 23.04 4.55 -30.59
C THR A 795 22.85 5.35 -29.30
N GLY A 796 21.62 5.81 -29.01
CA GLY A 796 21.31 6.54 -27.78
C GLY A 796 21.46 5.71 -26.51
N GLU A 797 20.98 4.47 -26.52
CA GLU A 797 21.12 3.54 -25.38
C GLU A 797 22.54 2.99 -25.26
N ALA A 798 23.19 2.74 -26.40
CA ALA A 798 24.59 2.32 -26.43
C ALA A 798 25.52 3.37 -25.77
N ALA A 799 25.28 4.66 -26.03
CA ALA A 799 26.02 5.76 -25.40
C ALA A 799 25.83 5.78 -23.88
N GLN A 800 24.62 5.49 -23.38
CA GLN A 800 24.36 5.39 -21.94
C GLN A 800 25.11 4.20 -21.31
N ALA A 801 25.09 3.04 -21.97
CA ALA A 801 25.82 1.86 -21.52
C ALA A 801 27.34 2.11 -21.45
N ARG A 802 27.92 2.78 -22.46
CA ARG A 802 29.33 3.20 -22.47
C ARG A 802 29.65 4.19 -21.36
N SER A 803 28.81 5.21 -21.17
CA SER A 803 28.99 6.16 -20.07
C SER A 803 28.99 5.47 -18.71
N ARG A 804 28.18 4.42 -18.54
CA ARG A 804 28.19 3.60 -17.33
C ARG A 804 29.47 2.77 -17.20
N ALA A 805 29.96 2.18 -18.28
CA ALA A 805 31.23 1.46 -18.33
C ALA A 805 32.40 2.38 -17.92
N ASP A 806 32.46 3.57 -18.50
CA ASP A 806 33.48 4.60 -18.21
C ASP A 806 33.43 5.07 -16.75
N SER A 807 32.25 5.11 -16.13
CA SER A 807 32.13 5.47 -14.71
C SER A 807 32.68 4.43 -13.73
N LEU A 808 32.93 3.21 -14.20
CA LEU A 808 33.38 2.07 -13.40
C LEU A 808 34.88 1.74 -13.61
N GLY A 809 35.49 2.25 -14.68
CA GLY A 809 36.92 2.14 -14.98
C GLY A 809 37.70 3.33 -14.48
#